data_AF-A0A3A9FTI0-F1
#
_entry.id   AF-A0A3A9FTI0-F1
#
_cell.length_a   1.000
_cell.length_b   1.000
_cell.length_c   1.000
_cell.angle_alpha   90.00
_cell.angle_beta   90.00
_cell.angle_gamma   90.00
#
_symmetry.space_group_name_H-M   'P 1'
#
loop_
_entity.id
_entity.type
_entity.pdbx_description
1 polymer ?
#
loop_
_entity_poly.entity_id
_entity_poly.type
_entity_poly.pdbx_seq_one_letter_code
_entity_poly.pdbx_strand_id
1 'polypeptide(L)'
;MWEERKMLYRKGKILIQMFTFAMILSFPFTGCKREVGEVNKERNNETFIEKGMPSFKEFKEMDFDEKGDVIFLDNSIEEGEKLEQILWNILAYAGECEGIQQDEEQFWKGIQYIQNHLDKEEENAIVQTMKVHALLKAYRLTGESKWLESCLAMGDRLITMASDLESKDIGRDLTAQIYAGAMLGELWKETKIDKYFNGMSKEKQEFIQNFEKYDSGQGIRKGRLLAKDITLRFVNPYELGFNELSIFSLLLRDPITREEISIDEAQLLENNKRSEDRWFIREGTEVTFPIPVSWQESDRTEWYELEITYMDEKQGNVALEIQSSVRPDGWRALRDSDILMTGSGERRSWMIPIRPSEIGEEIDQKELEFVISLCNKVRELEKDGEEGELLLKMSQQMKSYSNILSVEDESTVVWQEPIKYPTQTFQICWQIKDGILVQRLAGENTIMVDGVWDGTSPLGELGYNPYLVATQAKGPIVLEDNFLMQYGILEETYDGLLWVTEHNIKDLSQEDALEWLDQNKVLIGRGQLDAYVWETNSENAYSDIVQKAPWTSAFFQRHIIEAYLENGKLDSLDKMANAFCYMTDEGGLSSKYWMNGKLWFEEVPNNTHILNAHLACLVALDKIKTAIGYEKAEELYEIGVSNLIDRIASYDTGYWSVYDRNPQKELLFQIDCLEGDSEILVEHIKLINTGTNTCTEINVGEENDFSDYPMLSGTDWGEAIMEDGRMGRPVKNGYTIREEALDGGVRQNSFFYGVLPEREFEEYFDVPVHKLIIRYKDIGKGKYMIKLRSKNQGDVLEFEPLRNAVIECNGDGTWKQKEILLTSGDLGFYMGYEYHSYHAKEIENIANISGNLYLKQYAEKWNYYFKLWEEGKKVIIVEPAFKEAENEEYAEWSAA
;
A
#
# COMPACT_ATOMS: atom_id res chain seq x y z
N MET A 1 -23.81 42.60 40.49
CA MET A 1 -22.54 41.87 40.75
C MET A 1 -22.23 41.55 42.22
N TRP A 2 -23.16 41.75 43.18
CA TRP A 2 -23.04 41.21 44.54
C TRP A 2 -24.36 40.61 45.05
N GLU A 3 -25.27 40.26 44.13
CA GLU A 3 -26.61 39.71 44.42
C GLU A 3 -26.91 38.40 43.64
N GLU A 4 -26.05 37.96 42.71
CA GLU A 4 -26.20 36.64 42.04
C GLU A 4 -25.41 35.50 42.72
N ARG A 5 -24.78 35.76 43.87
CA ARG A 5 -24.11 34.73 44.69
C ARG A 5 -24.92 34.26 45.91
N LYS A 6 -26.24 34.53 45.96
CA LYS A 6 -27.11 34.16 47.08
C LYS A 6 -28.22 33.15 46.78
N MET A 7 -28.29 32.61 45.56
CA MET A 7 -29.33 31.66 45.18
C MET A 7 -28.83 30.21 45.04
N LEU A 8 -27.87 29.81 45.90
CA LEU A 8 -27.33 28.44 45.94
C LEU A 8 -27.27 27.84 47.36
N TYR A 9 -28.02 28.37 48.32
CA TYR A 9 -28.10 27.81 49.67
C TYR A 9 -29.44 28.13 50.34
N ARG A 10 -30.45 27.25 50.19
CA ARG A 10 -31.41 26.82 51.25
C ARG A 10 -32.66 26.15 50.67
N LYS A 11 -32.87 24.91 51.13
CA LYS A 11 -33.97 23.94 50.94
C LYS A 11 -33.57 22.83 49.96
N GLY A 12 -33.31 21.59 50.33
CA GLY A 12 -33.41 20.91 51.62
C GLY A 12 -33.47 19.41 51.38
N LYS A 13 -32.33 18.73 51.55
CA LYS A 13 -32.16 17.59 52.45
C LYS A 13 -33.08 16.37 52.21
N ILE A 14 -32.54 15.37 51.52
CA ILE A 14 -32.67 13.91 51.77
C ILE A 14 -31.43 13.33 51.07
N LEU A 15 -30.36 12.99 51.79
CA LEU A 15 -30.08 11.78 52.57
C LEU A 15 -29.17 10.85 51.73
N ILE A 16 -27.92 10.65 52.21
CA ILE A 16 -26.98 9.54 51.86
C ILE A 16 -26.37 9.66 50.44
N GLN A 17 -25.07 9.78 50.18
CA GLN A 17 -23.83 9.62 50.93
C GLN A 17 -22.71 10.25 50.06
N MET A 18 -22.02 11.26 50.56
CA MET A 18 -20.61 11.51 50.23
C MET A 18 -19.99 12.26 51.41
N PHE A 19 -18.98 11.67 52.04
CA PHE A 19 -17.60 12.15 52.00
C PHE A 19 -16.77 11.47 53.10
N THR A 20 -15.86 10.62 52.64
CA THR A 20 -14.42 10.69 52.92
C THR A 20 -14.00 11.53 54.14
N PHE A 21 -13.40 10.90 55.14
CA PHE A 21 -11.97 11.03 55.49
C PHE A 21 -11.70 10.60 56.95
N ALA A 22 -10.66 9.80 57.10
CA ALA A 22 -9.75 9.68 58.25
C ALA A 22 -10.26 9.19 59.62
N MET A 23 -9.53 8.16 60.09
CA MET A 23 -9.23 7.81 61.48
C MET A 23 -10.35 7.24 62.36
N ILE A 24 -10.47 5.91 62.34
CA ILE A 24 -10.50 5.10 63.57
C ILE A 24 -9.50 3.94 63.42
N LEU A 25 -8.31 4.14 63.97
CA LEU A 25 -7.52 3.08 64.60
C LEU A 25 -8.33 2.56 65.79
N SER A 26 -8.50 1.24 65.96
CA SER A 26 -8.56 0.54 67.27
C SER A 26 -8.95 -0.95 67.20
N PHE A 27 -7.96 -1.81 67.47
CA PHE A 27 -8.02 -3.12 68.16
C PHE A 27 -8.23 -4.44 67.35
N PRO A 28 -7.65 -5.58 67.83
CA PRO A 28 -6.64 -6.37 67.09
C PRO A 28 -6.82 -7.91 67.20
N PHE A 29 -6.04 -8.69 66.47
CA PHE A 29 -5.61 -10.06 66.83
C PHE A 29 -4.31 -10.34 66.02
N THR A 30 -3.10 -10.15 66.57
CA THR A 30 -2.20 -11.15 67.20
C THR A 30 -2.19 -12.52 66.49
N GLY A 31 -1.10 -13.13 66.01
CA GLY A 31 0.36 -12.92 66.02
C GLY A 31 0.94 -13.80 64.88
N CYS A 32 2.18 -13.70 64.39
CA CYS A 32 3.47 -13.62 65.06
C CYS A 32 4.52 -13.04 64.09
N LYS A 33 5.48 -12.32 64.65
CA LYS A 33 6.60 -11.64 63.99
C LYS A 33 7.52 -12.57 63.17
N ARG A 34 8.08 -12.04 62.07
CA ARG A 34 9.53 -11.80 61.97
C ARG A 34 9.86 -10.65 61.01
N GLU A 35 10.74 -9.79 61.50
CA GLU A 35 11.21 -8.53 60.92
C GLU A 35 12.24 -8.78 59.81
N VAL A 36 12.05 -8.18 58.61
CA VAL A 36 13.12 -7.70 57.74
C VAL A 36 12.64 -6.45 56.97
N GLY A 37 13.27 -5.31 57.27
CA GLY A 37 13.58 -4.22 56.32
C GLY A 37 12.44 -3.48 55.62
N GLU A 38 12.05 -2.33 56.17
CA GLU A 38 11.45 -1.22 55.41
C GLU A 38 12.47 -0.66 54.39
N VAL A 39 12.40 -1.10 53.14
CA VAL A 39 12.92 -0.38 51.97
C VAL A 39 11.95 -0.60 50.80
N ASN A 40 11.49 0.49 50.17
CA ASN A 40 10.69 0.58 48.94
C ASN A 40 9.22 0.11 48.97
N LYS A 41 8.32 1.01 49.40
CA LYS A 41 6.88 0.95 49.08
C LYS A 41 6.43 1.89 47.94
N GLU A 42 7.38 2.47 47.21
CA GLU A 42 7.15 3.31 46.01
C GLU A 42 7.99 2.81 44.81
N ARG A 43 8.18 1.50 44.65
CA ARG A 43 8.56 0.94 43.34
C ARG A 43 7.27 0.60 42.61
N ASN A 44 7.00 1.31 41.53
CA ASN A 44 5.79 1.20 40.73
C ASN A 44 5.52 -0.26 40.34
N ASN A 45 4.26 -0.70 40.44
CA ASN A 45 3.73 -1.90 39.77
C ASN A 45 3.62 -1.71 38.24
N GLU A 46 4.37 -0.77 37.67
CA GLU A 46 4.45 -0.53 36.22
C GLU A 46 5.14 -1.76 35.61
N THR A 47 4.35 -2.50 34.86
CA THR A 47 4.80 -3.66 34.09
C THR A 47 5.63 -3.16 32.89
N PHE A 48 6.59 -3.96 32.43
CA PHE A 48 7.51 -3.56 31.36
C PHE A 48 6.74 -3.45 30.04
N ILE A 49 5.94 -4.46 29.81
CA ILE A 49 4.78 -4.50 28.96
C ILE A 49 3.63 -3.98 29.83
N GLU A 50 2.96 -2.87 29.56
CA GLU A 50 1.77 -2.46 30.35
C GLU A 50 0.80 -3.65 30.53
N LYS A 51 0.03 -3.73 31.64
CA LYS A 51 -1.08 -4.68 31.73
C LYS A 51 -1.95 -4.48 30.48
N GLY A 52 -1.87 -5.36 29.49
CA GLY A 52 -2.58 -5.17 28.22
C GLY A 52 -1.77 -5.27 26.91
N MET A 53 -0.49 -5.71 26.85
CA MET A 53 -0.02 -6.14 25.51
C MET A 53 -0.67 -7.47 25.11
N PRO A 54 -0.94 -7.61 23.81
CA PRO A 54 -1.38 -8.87 23.25
C PRO A 54 -0.34 -9.98 23.43
N SER A 55 -0.86 -11.19 23.57
CA SER A 55 -0.07 -12.41 23.71
C SER A 55 0.38 -12.87 22.33
N PHE A 56 1.69 -12.87 22.05
CA PHE A 56 2.20 -13.34 20.75
C PHE A 56 2.38 -14.87 20.66
N LYS A 57 2.37 -15.58 21.79
CA LYS A 57 2.26 -17.05 21.84
C LYS A 57 1.07 -17.51 22.66
N GLU A 58 0.47 -18.61 22.25
CA GLU A 58 -0.57 -19.29 23.04
C GLU A 58 0.00 -19.68 24.41
N PHE A 59 -0.77 -19.41 25.47
CA PHE A 59 -0.39 -19.83 26.81
C PHE A 59 -0.57 -21.34 26.95
N LYS A 60 0.50 -22.05 27.32
CA LYS A 60 0.48 -23.49 27.55
C LYS A 60 0.73 -23.76 29.02
N GLU A 61 -0.24 -24.26 29.76
CA GLU A 61 -0.10 -24.45 31.20
C GLU A 61 1.12 -25.33 31.54
N MET A 62 1.95 -24.86 32.48
CA MET A 62 3.18 -25.52 32.91
C MET A 62 3.30 -25.52 34.43
N ASP A 63 4.05 -26.49 34.96
CA ASP A 63 4.42 -26.57 36.37
C ASP A 63 5.89 -26.99 36.50
N PHE A 64 6.43 -26.95 37.72
CA PHE A 64 7.80 -27.36 38.01
C PHE A 64 7.80 -28.60 38.90
N ASP A 65 8.62 -29.58 38.51
CA ASP A 65 8.78 -30.81 39.28
C ASP A 65 9.60 -30.59 40.57
N GLU A 66 9.76 -31.64 41.38
CA GLU A 66 10.52 -31.57 42.63
C GLU A 66 12.00 -31.21 42.46
N LYS A 67 12.54 -31.31 41.23
CA LYS A 67 13.91 -30.94 40.87
C LYS A 67 13.99 -29.53 40.28
N GLY A 68 12.86 -28.87 40.03
CA GLY A 68 12.77 -27.57 39.38
C GLY A 68 12.82 -27.65 37.86
N ASP A 69 12.58 -28.82 37.26
CA ASP A 69 12.44 -29.00 35.82
C ASP A 69 11.00 -28.70 35.38
N VAL A 70 10.83 -28.10 34.19
CA VAL A 70 9.49 -27.74 33.68
C VAL A 70 8.76 -28.94 33.11
N ILE A 71 7.52 -29.11 33.55
CA ILE A 71 6.53 -30.04 33.02
C ILE A 71 5.43 -29.23 32.34
N PHE A 72 5.19 -29.49 31.06
CA PHE A 72 3.99 -28.99 30.39
C PHE A 72 2.84 -29.96 30.59
N LEU A 73 1.63 -29.43 30.82
CA LEU A 73 0.42 -30.25 30.85
C LEU A 73 -0.04 -30.64 29.43
N ASP A 74 0.41 -29.89 28.43
CA ASP A 74 0.22 -30.15 27.00
C ASP A 74 1.49 -30.78 26.40
N ASN A 75 1.37 -31.95 25.76
CA ASN A 75 2.48 -32.68 25.15
C ASN A 75 2.79 -32.23 23.70
N SER A 76 2.13 -31.19 23.19
CA SER A 76 2.27 -30.74 21.80
C SER A 76 3.47 -29.83 21.50
N ILE A 77 4.27 -29.45 22.50
CA ILE A 77 5.37 -28.50 22.33
C ILE A 77 6.62 -29.19 21.76
N GLU A 78 7.14 -28.67 20.65
CA GLU A 78 8.38 -29.15 20.05
C GLU A 78 9.60 -28.87 20.93
N GLU A 79 10.58 -29.78 20.92
CA GLU A 79 11.74 -29.72 21.82
C GLU A 79 12.60 -28.45 21.61
N GLY A 80 12.63 -27.92 20.38
CA GLY A 80 13.34 -26.68 20.03
C GLY A 80 12.67 -25.39 20.52
N GLU A 81 11.34 -25.38 20.67
CA GLU A 81 10.57 -24.20 21.10
C GLU A 81 10.30 -24.17 22.61
N LYS A 82 10.59 -25.29 23.28
CA LYS A 82 10.26 -25.52 24.68
C LYS A 82 10.77 -24.42 25.59
N LEU A 83 12.00 -23.92 25.39
CA LEU A 83 12.58 -22.89 26.25
C LEU A 83 11.91 -21.53 26.06
N GLU A 84 11.59 -21.16 24.81
CA GLU A 84 10.88 -19.92 24.51
C GLU A 84 9.47 -19.94 25.13
N GLN A 85 8.76 -21.07 25.00
CA GLN A 85 7.44 -21.25 25.64
C GLN A 85 7.52 -21.18 27.17
N ILE A 86 8.57 -21.75 27.79
CA ILE A 86 8.80 -21.64 29.25
C ILE A 86 8.92 -20.18 29.63
N LEU A 87 9.80 -19.42 28.97
CA LEU A 87 10.04 -18.02 29.28
C LEU A 87 8.80 -17.17 29.04
N TRP A 88 8.03 -17.49 28.01
CA TRP A 88 6.76 -16.82 27.70
C TRP A 88 5.76 -16.98 28.85
N ASN A 89 5.56 -18.21 29.30
CA ASN A 89 4.68 -18.49 30.44
C ASN A 89 5.15 -17.81 31.72
N ILE A 90 6.46 -17.74 31.98
CA ILE A 90 7.02 -17.03 33.15
C ILE A 90 6.61 -15.55 33.10
N LEU A 91 6.76 -14.90 31.95
CA LEU A 91 6.35 -13.50 31.76
C LEU A 91 4.82 -13.34 31.89
N ALA A 92 4.05 -14.29 31.36
CA ALA A 92 2.60 -14.30 31.51
C ALA A 92 2.17 -14.43 32.99
N TYR A 93 2.79 -15.32 33.76
CA TYR A 93 2.57 -15.45 35.20
C TYR A 93 2.95 -14.18 35.98
N ALA A 94 3.95 -13.42 35.50
CA ALA A 94 4.32 -12.11 36.04
C ALA A 94 3.27 -11.01 35.74
N GLY A 95 2.26 -11.32 34.92
CA GLY A 95 1.22 -10.39 34.49
C GLY A 95 1.65 -9.43 33.40
N GLU A 96 2.64 -9.81 32.59
CA GLU A 96 3.06 -9.05 31.41
C GLU A 96 2.16 -9.34 30.19
N CYS A 97 1.18 -10.25 30.28
CA CYS A 97 0.30 -10.58 29.16
C CYS A 97 -1.17 -10.31 29.49
N GLU A 98 -1.93 -9.78 28.54
CA GLU A 98 -3.37 -9.61 28.68
C GLU A 98 -4.10 -10.96 28.78
N GLY A 99 -5.20 -11.00 29.55
CA GLY A 99 -6.08 -12.17 29.63
C GLY A 99 -5.54 -13.35 30.44
N ILE A 100 -4.27 -13.33 30.87
CA ILE A 100 -3.66 -14.40 31.65
C ILE A 100 -3.62 -14.02 33.14
N GLN A 101 -4.12 -14.92 33.99
CA GLN A 101 -4.11 -14.70 35.43
C GLN A 101 -2.69 -14.75 35.97
N GLN A 102 -2.32 -13.73 36.74
CA GLN A 102 -1.04 -13.69 37.46
C GLN A 102 -0.92 -14.87 38.44
N ASP A 103 0.23 -15.52 38.43
CA ASP A 103 0.59 -16.58 39.37
C ASP A 103 1.99 -16.30 39.94
N GLU A 104 2.00 -15.73 41.13
CA GLU A 104 3.24 -15.35 41.80
C GLU A 104 4.13 -16.56 42.12
N GLU A 105 3.53 -17.71 42.47
CA GLU A 105 4.29 -18.91 42.81
C GLU A 105 5.02 -19.44 41.58
N GLN A 106 4.30 -19.58 40.46
CA GLN A 106 4.87 -20.08 39.22
C GLN A 106 5.88 -19.10 38.62
N PHE A 107 5.64 -17.80 38.73
CA PHE A 107 6.62 -16.78 38.33
C PHE A 107 7.95 -16.96 39.07
N TRP A 108 7.93 -17.05 40.41
CA TRP A 108 9.17 -17.16 41.19
C TRP A 108 9.90 -18.50 40.98
N LYS A 109 9.18 -19.61 40.81
CA LYS A 109 9.77 -20.89 40.37
C LYS A 109 10.46 -20.72 39.00
N GLY A 110 9.82 -20.00 38.09
CA GLY A 110 10.35 -19.62 36.79
C GLY A 110 11.63 -18.77 36.87
N ILE A 111 11.66 -17.74 37.72
CA ILE A 111 12.87 -16.93 37.93
C ILE A 111 14.03 -17.79 38.45
N GLN A 112 13.76 -18.73 39.36
CA GLN A 112 14.78 -19.66 39.83
C GLN A 112 15.27 -20.58 38.71
N TYR A 113 14.35 -21.06 37.85
CA TYR A 113 14.71 -21.82 36.66
C TYR A 113 15.61 -21.02 35.72
N ILE A 114 15.29 -19.75 35.43
CA ILE A 114 16.13 -18.86 34.60
C ILE A 114 17.52 -18.72 35.22
N GLN A 115 17.60 -18.47 36.53
CA GLN A 115 18.87 -18.30 37.24
C GLN A 115 19.77 -19.54 37.13
N ASN A 116 19.19 -20.73 37.21
CA ASN A 116 19.92 -22.00 37.08
C ASN A 116 20.39 -22.26 35.64
N HIS A 117 19.88 -21.51 34.66
CA HIS A 117 20.09 -21.70 33.22
C HIS A 117 20.66 -20.44 32.54
N LEU A 118 21.32 -19.55 33.27
CA LEU A 118 21.91 -18.34 32.70
C LEU A 118 23.03 -18.66 31.70
N ASP A 119 23.86 -19.68 31.94
CA ASP A 119 25.11 -19.91 31.18
C ASP A 119 24.97 -20.86 29.97
N LYS A 120 23.75 -21.08 29.46
CA LYS A 120 23.54 -21.86 28.22
C LYS A 120 23.89 -20.99 27.01
N GLU A 121 25.09 -21.20 26.43
CA GLU A 121 25.65 -20.39 25.33
C GLU A 121 24.98 -20.59 23.95
N GLU A 122 24.11 -21.60 23.76
CA GLU A 122 23.55 -21.99 22.44
C GLU A 122 22.10 -21.52 22.19
N GLU A 123 21.61 -20.50 22.89
CA GLU A 123 20.20 -20.06 22.78
C GLU A 123 20.00 -18.91 21.76
N ASN A 124 18.81 -18.84 21.17
CA ASN A 124 18.45 -17.80 20.19
C ASN A 124 18.24 -16.41 20.84
N ALA A 125 18.25 -15.36 20.01
CA ALA A 125 18.18 -13.97 20.48
C ALA A 125 16.89 -13.66 21.27
N ILE A 126 15.73 -14.19 20.84
CA ILE A 126 14.45 -13.95 21.51
C ILE A 126 14.45 -14.53 22.94
N VAL A 127 15.00 -15.73 23.15
CA VAL A 127 15.15 -16.35 24.47
C VAL A 127 16.03 -15.50 25.38
N GLN A 128 17.15 -14.99 24.88
CA GLN A 128 18.03 -14.13 25.69
C GLN A 128 17.35 -12.82 26.08
N THR A 129 16.61 -12.21 25.16
CA THR A 129 15.84 -10.99 25.43
C THR A 129 14.76 -11.23 26.49
N MET A 130 14.04 -12.35 26.41
CA MET A 130 13.02 -12.72 27.40
C MET A 130 13.62 -12.99 28.79
N LYS A 131 14.84 -13.54 28.89
CA LYS A 131 15.56 -13.66 30.16
C LYS A 131 15.87 -12.30 30.77
N VAL A 132 16.36 -11.35 29.98
CA VAL A 132 16.58 -9.97 30.45
C VAL A 132 15.27 -9.38 30.98
N HIS A 133 14.19 -9.53 30.22
CA HIS A 133 12.86 -9.05 30.62
C HIS A 133 12.43 -9.66 31.96
N ALA A 134 12.44 -10.98 32.10
CA ALA A 134 12.00 -11.65 33.32
C ALA A 134 12.84 -11.25 34.55
N LEU A 135 14.17 -11.14 34.40
CA LEU A 135 15.07 -10.73 35.48
C LEU A 135 14.90 -9.25 35.84
N LEU A 136 14.68 -8.38 34.85
CA LEU A 136 14.38 -6.96 35.07
C LEU A 136 13.07 -6.80 35.84
N LYS A 137 12.05 -7.60 35.48
CA LYS A 137 10.78 -7.66 36.18
C LYS A 137 10.96 -8.11 37.63
N ALA A 138 11.70 -9.19 37.87
CA ALA A 138 12.02 -9.66 39.22
C ALA A 138 12.73 -8.59 40.06
N TYR A 139 13.67 -7.84 39.48
CA TYR A 139 14.33 -6.71 40.12
C TYR A 139 13.36 -5.56 40.44
N ARG A 140 12.46 -5.19 39.52
CA ARG A 140 11.46 -4.13 39.77
C ARG A 140 10.52 -4.49 40.92
N LEU A 141 10.08 -5.74 40.99
CA LEU A 141 9.19 -6.25 42.04
C LEU A 141 9.84 -6.32 43.43
N THR A 142 11.12 -6.70 43.52
CA THR A 142 11.77 -6.99 44.83
C THR A 142 12.81 -5.96 45.25
N GLY A 143 13.46 -5.33 44.29
CA GLY A 143 14.64 -4.49 44.49
C GLY A 143 15.91 -5.18 44.94
N GLU A 144 15.99 -6.51 44.84
CA GLU A 144 17.20 -7.24 45.16
C GLU A 144 18.26 -7.08 44.07
N SER A 145 19.47 -6.64 44.44
CA SER A 145 20.56 -6.38 43.48
C SER A 145 20.98 -7.62 42.69
N LYS A 146 20.84 -8.82 43.25
CA LYS A 146 21.20 -10.08 42.59
C LYS A 146 20.47 -10.28 41.26
N TRP A 147 19.22 -9.82 41.16
CA TRP A 147 18.43 -9.90 39.93
C TRP A 147 18.91 -8.87 38.91
N LEU A 148 19.22 -7.66 39.36
CA LEU A 148 19.82 -6.64 38.50
C LEU A 148 21.20 -7.08 38.00
N GLU A 149 22.06 -7.64 38.84
CA GLU A 149 23.37 -8.17 38.44
C GLU A 149 23.25 -9.26 37.36
N SER A 150 22.31 -10.19 37.53
CA SER A 150 22.01 -11.23 36.54
C SER A 150 21.45 -10.62 35.24
N CYS A 151 20.56 -9.63 35.36
CA CYS A 151 19.97 -8.91 34.24
C CYS A 151 21.03 -8.13 33.44
N LEU A 152 21.97 -7.47 34.11
CA LEU A 152 23.07 -6.72 33.48
C LEU A 152 24.04 -7.66 32.77
N ALA A 153 24.38 -8.81 33.36
CA ALA A 153 25.19 -9.82 32.70
C ALA A 153 24.52 -10.31 31.39
N MET A 154 23.19 -10.47 31.41
CA MET A 154 22.42 -10.82 30.23
C MET A 154 22.31 -9.67 29.21
N GLY A 155 22.12 -8.43 29.66
CA GLY A 155 22.12 -7.25 28.79
C GLY A 155 23.46 -7.04 28.08
N ASP A 156 24.58 -7.33 28.75
CA ASP A 156 25.91 -7.31 28.14
C ASP A 156 26.06 -8.37 27.04
N ARG A 157 25.45 -9.54 27.23
CA ARG A 157 25.38 -10.56 26.18
C ARG A 157 24.52 -10.10 25.01
N LEU A 158 23.37 -9.45 25.24
CA LEU A 158 22.56 -8.89 24.15
C LEU A 158 23.35 -7.88 23.31
N ILE A 159 24.10 -6.97 23.94
CA ILE A 159 24.97 -6.02 23.22
C ILE A 159 26.07 -6.74 22.43
N THR A 160 26.70 -7.76 23.04
CA THR A 160 27.79 -8.50 22.40
C THR A 160 27.28 -9.33 21.23
N MET A 161 26.09 -9.93 21.36
CA MET A 161 25.40 -10.59 20.27
C MET A 161 25.13 -9.59 19.14
N ALA A 162 24.59 -8.41 19.42
CA ALA A 162 24.42 -7.36 18.42
C ALA A 162 25.71 -7.03 17.65
N SER A 163 26.89 -7.20 18.26
CA SER A 163 28.20 -7.02 17.59
C SER A 163 28.77 -8.26 16.88
N ASP A 164 28.48 -9.48 17.35
CA ASP A 164 29.00 -10.75 16.78
C ASP A 164 28.02 -11.39 15.77
N LEU A 165 26.75 -10.93 15.73
CA LEU A 165 25.66 -11.43 14.89
C LEU A 165 25.81 -11.15 13.39
N GLU A 166 26.86 -10.45 12.95
CA GLU A 166 27.29 -10.46 11.54
C GLU A 166 27.74 -11.86 11.07
N SER A 167 27.99 -12.81 11.99
CA SER A 167 28.70 -14.07 11.67
C SER A 167 27.93 -15.39 11.90
N LYS A 168 26.74 -15.38 12.52
CA LYS A 168 25.95 -16.60 12.79
C LYS A 168 24.45 -16.35 12.63
N ASP A 169 23.82 -17.12 11.73
CA ASP A 169 22.41 -17.12 11.27
C ASP A 169 21.30 -17.26 12.34
N ILE A 170 21.52 -16.90 13.61
CA ILE A 170 20.57 -17.12 14.73
C ILE A 170 19.95 -15.81 15.26
N GLY A 171 20.25 -14.63 14.68
CA GLY A 171 19.79 -13.34 15.23
C GLY A 171 19.32 -12.30 14.21
N ARG A 172 18.45 -12.66 13.28
CA ARG A 172 17.77 -11.69 12.38
C ARG A 172 16.27 -11.94 12.26
N ASP A 173 15.67 -12.37 13.37
CA ASP A 173 14.23 -12.31 13.59
C ASP A 173 13.87 -10.86 13.96
N LEU A 174 12.96 -10.26 13.20
CA LEU A 174 12.48 -8.88 13.38
C LEU A 174 11.96 -8.65 14.80
N THR A 175 11.20 -9.60 15.33
CA THR A 175 10.61 -9.55 16.67
C THR A 175 11.71 -9.53 17.72
N ALA A 176 12.70 -10.42 17.61
CA ALA A 176 13.83 -10.47 18.53
C ALA A 176 14.64 -9.16 18.55
N GLN A 177 14.85 -8.56 17.37
CA GLN A 177 15.64 -7.35 17.18
C GLN A 177 15.01 -6.14 17.91
N ILE A 178 13.75 -5.82 17.59
CA ILE A 178 13.08 -4.69 18.23
C ILE A 178 12.85 -4.93 19.72
N TYR A 179 12.61 -6.18 20.12
CA TYR A 179 12.46 -6.55 21.52
C TYR A 179 13.75 -6.33 22.31
N ALA A 180 14.89 -6.71 21.74
CA ALA A 180 16.21 -6.46 22.33
C ALA A 180 16.45 -4.94 22.49
N GLY A 181 16.16 -4.16 21.45
CA GLY A 181 16.23 -2.69 21.49
C GLY A 181 15.40 -2.10 22.64
N ALA A 182 14.14 -2.49 22.76
CA ALA A 182 13.26 -2.06 23.85
C ALA A 182 13.84 -2.43 25.24
N MET A 183 14.37 -3.64 25.36
CA MET A 183 14.92 -4.19 26.59
C MET A 183 16.20 -3.46 27.05
N LEU A 184 17.09 -3.14 26.11
CA LEU A 184 18.28 -2.33 26.33
C LEU A 184 17.92 -0.89 26.73
N GLY A 185 16.88 -0.32 26.11
CA GLY A 185 16.36 1.00 26.45
C GLY A 185 15.83 1.08 27.90
N GLU A 186 15.14 0.04 28.35
CA GLU A 186 14.64 -0.06 29.72
C GLU A 186 15.75 -0.33 30.74
N LEU A 187 16.76 -1.14 30.40
CA LEU A 187 17.98 -1.26 31.19
C LEU A 187 18.71 0.08 31.35
N TRP A 188 18.79 0.88 30.28
CA TRP A 188 19.32 2.23 30.35
C TRP A 188 18.46 3.12 31.26
N LYS A 189 17.13 3.07 31.16
CA LYS A 189 16.23 3.82 32.05
C LYS A 189 16.51 3.54 33.52
N GLU A 190 16.69 2.27 33.88
CA GLU A 190 16.95 1.82 35.26
C GLU A 190 18.36 2.14 35.75
N THR A 191 19.38 2.01 34.90
CA THR A 191 20.78 2.08 35.33
C THR A 191 21.51 3.36 34.97
N LYS A 192 21.03 4.09 33.97
CA LYS A 192 21.70 5.24 33.34
C LYS A 192 23.10 4.93 32.81
N ILE A 193 23.35 3.69 32.41
CA ILE A 193 24.63 3.28 31.81
C ILE A 193 24.55 3.42 30.29
N ASP A 194 25.40 4.27 29.71
CA ASP A 194 25.36 4.66 28.29
C ASP A 194 25.50 3.50 27.30
N LYS A 195 26.19 2.41 27.68
CA LYS A 195 26.35 1.24 26.79
C LYS A 195 25.01 0.63 26.37
N TYR A 196 24.01 0.65 27.25
CA TYR A 196 22.67 0.12 26.95
C TYR A 196 21.88 1.07 26.05
N PHE A 197 22.06 2.38 26.20
CA PHE A 197 21.50 3.37 25.28
C PHE A 197 22.08 3.19 23.87
N ASN A 198 23.42 3.13 23.77
CA ASN A 198 24.10 2.91 22.49
C ASN A 198 23.71 1.57 21.85
N GLY A 199 23.52 0.52 22.66
CA GLY A 199 23.03 -0.78 22.19
C GLY A 199 21.60 -0.67 21.63
N MET A 200 20.69 -0.02 22.36
CA MET A 200 19.33 0.24 21.88
C MET A 200 19.31 1.05 20.59
N SER A 201 20.08 2.15 20.51
CA SER A 201 20.17 2.97 19.29
C SER A 201 20.70 2.17 18.10
N LYS A 202 21.65 1.24 18.33
CA LYS A 202 22.15 0.33 17.27
C LYS A 202 21.06 -0.61 16.76
N GLU A 203 20.35 -1.30 17.66
CA GLU A 203 19.26 -2.22 17.29
C GLU A 203 18.15 -1.48 16.51
N LYS A 204 17.79 -0.29 16.99
CA LYS A 204 16.82 0.59 16.34
C LYS A 204 17.26 0.98 14.92
N GLN A 205 18.50 1.43 14.76
CA GLN A 205 19.04 1.82 13.45
C GLN A 205 19.05 0.63 12.47
N GLU A 206 19.46 -0.55 12.95
CA GLU A 206 19.44 -1.74 12.11
C GLU A 206 18.01 -2.16 11.75
N PHE A 207 17.03 -2.02 12.66
CA PHE A 207 15.63 -2.28 12.37
C PHE A 207 15.13 -1.34 11.27
N ILE A 208 15.39 -0.04 11.40
CA ILE A 208 14.99 0.98 10.43
C ILE A 208 15.62 0.70 9.06
N GLN A 209 16.93 0.42 9.01
CA GLN A 209 17.66 0.18 7.77
C GLN A 209 17.25 -1.08 7.03
N ASN A 210 16.63 -2.05 7.71
CA ASN A 210 16.28 -3.34 7.12
C ASN A 210 14.78 -3.58 7.03
N PHE A 211 13.92 -2.68 7.51
CA PHE A 211 12.46 -2.87 7.53
C PHE A 211 11.88 -3.28 6.17
N GLU A 212 12.33 -2.63 5.09
CA GLU A 212 11.90 -2.94 3.72
C GLU A 212 12.18 -4.39 3.28
N LYS A 213 13.19 -5.04 3.87
CA LYS A 213 13.55 -6.44 3.58
C LYS A 213 12.59 -7.44 4.21
N TYR A 214 11.76 -6.98 5.15
CA TYR A 214 10.71 -7.77 5.77
C TYR A 214 9.33 -7.42 5.21
N ASP A 215 9.15 -6.21 4.68
CA ASP A 215 7.88 -5.75 4.13
C ASP A 215 7.65 -6.26 2.69
N SER A 216 6.65 -7.11 2.53
CA SER A 216 6.21 -7.63 1.22
C SER A 216 5.25 -6.67 0.48
N GLY A 217 4.76 -5.63 1.15
CA GLY A 217 3.64 -4.80 0.72
C GLY A 217 2.26 -5.39 1.07
N GLN A 218 2.20 -6.62 1.60
CA GLN A 218 0.96 -7.32 1.99
C GLN A 218 1.03 -7.96 3.39
N GLY A 219 2.16 -7.80 4.08
CA GLY A 219 2.50 -8.45 5.33
C GLY A 219 4.00 -8.34 5.64
N ILE A 220 4.38 -8.72 6.86
CA ILE A 220 5.75 -8.68 7.34
C ILE A 220 6.30 -10.10 7.50
N ARG A 221 7.50 -10.33 7.00
CA ARG A 221 8.26 -11.57 7.23
C ARG A 221 8.95 -11.55 8.60
N LYS A 222 8.99 -12.71 9.26
CA LYS A 222 9.59 -12.88 10.59
C LYS A 222 11.10 -12.73 10.60
N GLY A 223 11.81 -13.37 9.67
CA GLY A 223 13.26 -13.38 9.65
C GLY A 223 13.86 -13.16 8.27
N ARG A 224 15.15 -12.79 8.22
CA ARG A 224 15.85 -12.61 6.93
C ARG A 224 16.27 -13.91 6.25
N LEU A 225 16.29 -15.03 6.99
CA LEU A 225 16.57 -16.34 6.42
C LEU A 225 15.49 -16.67 5.39
N LEU A 226 15.94 -16.92 4.16
CA LEU A 226 15.07 -17.29 3.06
C LEU A 226 14.47 -18.67 3.30
N ALA A 227 13.23 -18.86 2.86
CA ALA A 227 12.59 -20.17 2.91
C ALA A 227 13.45 -21.20 2.17
N LYS A 228 13.45 -22.43 2.70
CA LYS A 228 14.12 -23.56 2.05
C LYS A 228 13.49 -23.89 0.71
N ASP A 229 12.20 -23.60 0.57
CA ASP A 229 11.42 -23.87 -0.62
C ASP A 229 10.54 -22.66 -0.97
N ILE A 230 10.31 -22.41 -2.25
CA ILE A 230 9.31 -21.46 -2.75
C ILE A 230 8.17 -22.25 -3.38
N THR A 231 6.97 -22.14 -2.83
CA THR A 231 5.77 -22.79 -3.36
C THR A 231 4.83 -21.76 -3.98
N LEU A 232 4.42 -22.00 -5.23
CA LEU A 232 3.56 -21.10 -6.02
C LEU A 232 2.33 -21.85 -6.53
N ARG A 233 1.22 -21.13 -6.72
CA ARG A 233 -0.04 -21.65 -7.27
C ARG A 233 -0.53 -20.80 -8.44
N PHE A 234 -0.95 -21.43 -9.53
CA PHE A 234 -1.56 -20.72 -10.68
C PHE A 234 -3.05 -20.48 -10.44
N VAL A 235 -3.51 -19.25 -10.61
CA VAL A 235 -4.92 -18.85 -10.37
C VAL A 235 -5.44 -17.89 -11.43
N ASN A 236 -6.78 -17.80 -11.57
CA ASN A 236 -7.39 -16.60 -12.15
C ASN A 236 -7.55 -15.56 -11.03
N PRO A 237 -6.91 -14.38 -11.11
CA PRO A 237 -6.97 -13.37 -10.05
C PRO A 237 -8.37 -12.79 -9.79
N TYR A 238 -9.35 -13.09 -10.65
CA TYR A 238 -10.74 -12.66 -10.54
C TYR A 238 -11.70 -13.80 -10.14
N GLU A 239 -11.22 -15.00 -9.76
CA GLU A 239 -12.07 -16.14 -9.35
C GLU A 239 -13.09 -16.59 -10.42
N LEU A 240 -12.75 -16.35 -11.71
CA LEU A 240 -13.56 -16.74 -12.87
C LEU A 240 -13.08 -18.05 -13.52
N GLY A 241 -11.96 -18.57 -13.05
CA GLY A 241 -11.24 -19.69 -13.64
C GLY A 241 -10.59 -19.38 -14.99
N PHE A 242 -9.66 -20.24 -15.41
CA PHE A 242 -8.99 -20.09 -16.69
C PHE A 242 -8.86 -21.43 -17.41
N ASN A 243 -8.82 -21.36 -18.75
CA ASN A 243 -8.55 -22.53 -19.59
C ASN A 243 -7.13 -23.03 -19.36
N GLU A 244 -6.89 -24.32 -19.57
CA GLU A 244 -5.58 -24.95 -19.41
C GLU A 244 -4.44 -24.13 -20.09
N LEU A 245 -3.40 -23.80 -19.32
CA LEU A 245 -2.22 -23.05 -19.78
C LEU A 245 -1.13 -24.02 -20.25
N SER A 246 -0.77 -23.93 -21.53
CA SER A 246 0.26 -24.76 -22.16
C SER A 246 1.67 -24.21 -21.86
N ILE A 247 2.40 -24.82 -20.91
CA ILE A 247 3.76 -24.41 -20.50
C ILE A 247 4.83 -25.34 -21.12
N PHE A 248 5.93 -24.76 -21.57
CA PHE A 248 7.14 -25.44 -22.07
C PHE A 248 8.25 -25.56 -21.03
N SER A 249 8.41 -24.54 -20.18
CA SER A 249 9.43 -24.50 -19.12
C SER A 249 8.99 -23.57 -17.99
N LEU A 250 9.32 -23.98 -16.76
CA LEU A 250 9.30 -23.13 -15.57
C LEU A 250 10.69 -23.18 -14.94
N LEU A 251 11.35 -22.03 -14.88
CA LEU A 251 12.75 -21.92 -14.48
C LEU A 251 12.91 -20.80 -13.46
N LEU A 252 13.44 -21.13 -12.29
CA LEU A 252 13.82 -20.15 -11.28
C LEU A 252 15.32 -19.91 -11.38
N ARG A 253 15.74 -18.65 -11.52
CA ARG A 253 17.14 -18.25 -11.61
C ARG A 253 17.53 -17.33 -10.46
N ASP A 254 18.74 -17.52 -9.96
CA ASP A 254 19.40 -16.55 -9.10
C ASP A 254 20.30 -15.63 -9.93
N PRO A 255 20.03 -14.31 -10.01
CA PRO A 255 20.88 -13.38 -10.77
C PRO A 255 22.31 -13.24 -10.22
N ILE A 256 22.55 -13.56 -8.94
CA ILE A 256 23.87 -13.44 -8.29
C ILE A 256 24.75 -14.64 -8.68
N THR A 257 24.32 -15.86 -8.36
CA THR A 257 25.08 -17.07 -8.64
C THR A 257 24.99 -17.53 -10.09
N ARG A 258 23.94 -17.08 -10.82
CA ARG A 258 23.55 -17.54 -12.16
C ARG A 258 23.20 -19.02 -12.25
N GLU A 259 22.94 -19.65 -11.11
CA GLU A 259 22.40 -20.99 -11.05
C GLU A 259 20.90 -20.96 -11.40
N GLU A 260 20.40 -22.09 -11.90
CA GLU A 260 19.02 -22.23 -12.36
C GLU A 260 18.41 -23.53 -11.81
N ILE A 261 17.13 -23.47 -11.45
CA ILE A 261 16.34 -24.60 -11.01
C ILE A 261 15.18 -24.75 -11.99
N SER A 262 15.17 -25.84 -12.74
CA SER A 262 14.00 -26.26 -13.51
C SER A 262 13.11 -27.15 -12.66
N ILE A 263 11.80 -27.03 -12.82
CA ILE A 263 10.85 -27.92 -12.14
C ILE A 263 11.08 -29.39 -12.48
N ASP A 264 10.92 -30.24 -11.47
CA ASP A 264 10.85 -31.68 -11.63
C ASP A 264 9.56 -32.09 -12.36
N GLU A 265 9.69 -32.81 -13.47
CA GLU A 265 8.56 -33.33 -14.24
C GLU A 265 7.54 -34.10 -13.38
N ALA A 266 7.99 -34.75 -12.30
CA ALA A 266 7.12 -35.48 -11.39
C ALA A 266 6.10 -34.59 -10.66
N GLN A 267 6.47 -33.36 -10.29
CA GLN A 267 5.57 -32.40 -9.61
C GLN A 267 4.42 -31.97 -10.53
N LEU A 268 4.69 -31.77 -11.82
CA LEU A 268 3.67 -31.34 -12.77
C LEU A 268 2.70 -32.47 -13.15
N LEU A 269 3.17 -33.73 -13.18
CA LEU A 269 2.39 -34.89 -13.63
C LEU A 269 1.29 -35.33 -12.68
N GLU A 270 1.33 -34.96 -11.39
CA GLU A 270 0.36 -35.41 -10.40
C GLU A 270 -1.06 -34.86 -10.68
N ASN A 271 -1.15 -33.68 -11.30
CA ASN A 271 -2.42 -32.98 -11.58
C ASN A 271 -2.62 -32.56 -13.05
N ASN A 272 -1.60 -32.69 -13.92
CA ASN A 272 -1.63 -32.13 -15.26
C ASN A 272 -1.38 -33.16 -16.38
N LYS A 273 -1.85 -32.82 -17.59
CA LYS A 273 -1.56 -33.61 -18.80
C LYS A 273 -0.21 -33.18 -19.39
N ARG A 274 0.45 -34.10 -20.08
CA ARG A 274 1.65 -33.84 -20.87
C ARG A 274 1.44 -34.28 -22.31
N SER A 275 1.87 -33.48 -23.27
CA SER A 275 1.97 -33.87 -24.69
C SER A 275 3.34 -33.50 -25.20
N GLU A 276 4.08 -34.47 -25.76
CA GLU A 276 5.41 -34.39 -26.40
C GLU A 276 6.45 -33.46 -25.71
N ASP A 277 6.25 -32.14 -25.74
CA ASP A 277 7.14 -31.08 -25.26
C ASP A 277 6.49 -30.05 -24.29
N ARG A 278 5.23 -30.24 -23.88
CA ARG A 278 4.45 -29.26 -23.08
C ARG A 278 3.68 -29.89 -21.92
N TRP A 279 3.53 -29.12 -20.85
CA TRP A 279 2.62 -29.38 -19.74
C TRP A 279 1.40 -28.49 -19.83
N PHE A 280 0.30 -29.00 -19.33
CA PHE A 280 -1.02 -28.38 -19.42
C PHE A 280 -1.51 -28.02 -18.02
N ILE A 281 -1.21 -26.79 -17.60
CA ILE A 281 -1.43 -26.30 -16.23
C ILE A 281 -2.87 -25.85 -16.03
N ARG A 282 -3.48 -26.31 -14.94
CA ARG A 282 -4.84 -25.91 -14.54
C ARG A 282 -4.80 -24.95 -13.37
N GLU A 283 -5.90 -24.24 -13.17
CA GLU A 283 -6.11 -23.47 -11.95
C GLU A 283 -5.93 -24.34 -10.70
N GLY A 284 -5.26 -23.78 -9.70
CA GLY A 284 -4.89 -24.48 -8.48
C GLY A 284 -3.66 -25.37 -8.61
N THR A 285 -3.00 -25.44 -9.77
CA THR A 285 -1.74 -26.20 -9.88
C THR A 285 -0.67 -25.54 -9.02
N GLU A 286 -0.08 -26.34 -8.13
CA GLU A 286 0.99 -25.95 -7.23
C GLU A 286 2.35 -26.41 -7.76
N VAL A 287 3.39 -25.62 -7.51
CA VAL A 287 4.77 -25.92 -7.87
C VAL A 287 5.72 -25.49 -6.77
N THR A 288 6.74 -26.32 -6.46
CA THR A 288 7.67 -26.05 -5.35
C THR A 288 9.12 -26.12 -5.82
N PHE A 289 9.85 -25.03 -5.59
CA PHE A 289 11.27 -24.89 -5.89
C PHE A 289 12.13 -25.05 -4.63
N PRO A 290 12.96 -26.09 -4.52
CA PRO A 290 13.91 -26.22 -3.42
C PRO A 290 15.10 -25.28 -3.63
N ILE A 291 15.26 -24.31 -2.74
CA ILE A 291 16.26 -23.24 -2.84
C ILE A 291 17.62 -23.73 -2.32
N PRO A 292 18.68 -23.74 -3.15
CA PRO A 292 20.03 -24.11 -2.75
C PRO A 292 20.52 -23.25 -1.59
N VAL A 293 21.31 -23.84 -0.68
CA VAL A 293 21.96 -23.11 0.40
C VAL A 293 22.86 -21.98 -0.13
N SER A 294 23.42 -22.14 -1.33
CA SER A 294 24.21 -21.09 -2.02
C SER A 294 23.41 -19.82 -2.32
N TRP A 295 22.07 -19.88 -2.34
CA TRP A 295 21.20 -18.74 -2.65
C TRP A 295 20.69 -18.04 -1.39
N GLN A 296 20.79 -18.72 -0.24
CA GLN A 296 20.20 -18.31 1.04
C GLN A 296 21.09 -17.31 1.79
N GLU A 297 21.42 -16.19 1.16
CA GLU A 297 22.13 -15.09 1.81
C GLU A 297 21.16 -14.23 2.64
N SER A 298 21.43 -14.05 3.93
CA SER A 298 20.52 -13.38 4.86
C SER A 298 20.46 -11.85 4.71
N ASP A 299 21.31 -11.23 3.89
CA ASP A 299 21.24 -9.79 3.54
C ASP A 299 20.83 -9.51 2.10
N ARG A 300 20.42 -10.55 1.35
CA ARG A 300 20.05 -10.46 -0.05
C ARG A 300 18.96 -9.40 -0.29
N THR A 301 19.17 -8.56 -1.29
CA THR A 301 18.18 -7.57 -1.77
C THR A 301 17.72 -7.87 -3.19
N GLU A 302 18.50 -8.63 -3.94
CA GLU A 302 18.22 -9.05 -5.31
C GLU A 302 17.07 -10.07 -5.33
N TRP A 303 16.06 -9.85 -6.19
CA TRP A 303 15.00 -10.82 -6.42
C TRP A 303 15.54 -12.08 -7.11
N TYR A 304 14.77 -13.17 -7.00
CA TYR A 304 14.87 -14.30 -7.91
C TYR A 304 14.08 -14.01 -9.19
N GLU A 305 14.50 -14.60 -10.30
CA GLU A 305 13.82 -14.47 -11.58
C GLU A 305 13.09 -15.77 -11.92
N LEU A 306 11.76 -15.75 -11.87
CA LEU A 306 10.93 -16.86 -12.35
C LEU A 306 10.59 -16.65 -13.81
N GLU A 307 11.14 -17.48 -14.69
CA GLU A 307 10.82 -17.49 -16.11
C GLU A 307 9.79 -18.57 -16.45
N ILE A 308 8.68 -18.15 -17.06
CA ILE A 308 7.61 -19.01 -17.55
C ILE A 308 7.59 -18.94 -19.07
N THR A 309 7.90 -20.05 -19.74
CA THR A 309 7.75 -20.14 -21.18
C THR A 309 6.48 -20.91 -21.51
N TYR A 310 5.55 -20.31 -22.25
CA TYR A 310 4.23 -20.88 -22.53
C TYR A 310 3.79 -20.62 -23.97
N MET A 311 2.73 -21.31 -24.39
CA MET A 311 2.01 -21.03 -25.62
C MET A 311 0.81 -20.14 -25.31
N ASP A 312 0.76 -18.99 -25.95
CA ASP A 312 -0.32 -17.99 -25.78
C ASP A 312 -1.54 -18.35 -26.64
N GLU A 313 -2.15 -19.51 -26.37
CA GLU A 313 -3.18 -20.11 -27.25
C GLU A 313 -4.53 -19.39 -27.20
N LYS A 314 -4.89 -18.86 -26.04
CA LYS A 314 -6.17 -18.19 -25.80
C LYS A 314 -5.96 -16.98 -24.91
N GLN A 315 -6.78 -15.95 -25.16
CA GLN A 315 -6.88 -14.83 -24.23
C GLN A 315 -7.35 -15.34 -22.86
N GLY A 316 -6.80 -14.80 -21.78
CA GLY A 316 -7.13 -15.20 -20.42
C GLY A 316 -6.56 -14.27 -19.37
N ASN A 317 -6.90 -14.52 -18.10
CA ASN A 317 -6.29 -13.86 -16.95
C ASN A 317 -5.68 -14.95 -16.07
N VAL A 318 -4.34 -14.96 -15.97
CA VAL A 318 -3.58 -15.93 -15.17
C VAL A 318 -2.59 -15.16 -14.33
N ALA A 319 -2.53 -15.48 -13.04
CA ALA A 319 -1.58 -14.91 -12.09
C ALA A 319 -1.00 -16.04 -11.21
N LEU A 320 -0.03 -15.67 -10.36
CA LEU A 320 0.51 -16.57 -9.35
C LEU A 320 0.17 -16.09 -7.94
N GLU A 321 -0.02 -17.05 -7.08
CA GLU A 321 0.01 -16.86 -5.63
C GLU A 321 1.22 -17.56 -5.05
N ILE A 322 1.68 -17.06 -3.91
CA ILE A 322 2.75 -17.64 -3.12
C ILE A 322 2.20 -18.14 -1.80
N GLN A 323 2.76 -19.24 -1.30
CA GLN A 323 2.35 -19.83 -0.03
C GLN A 323 2.50 -18.82 1.12
N SER A 324 1.50 -18.76 1.99
CA SER A 324 1.46 -17.90 3.17
C SER A 324 1.06 -18.70 4.40
N SER A 325 1.74 -18.46 5.52
CA SER A 325 1.46 -19.11 6.81
C SER A 325 0.32 -18.45 7.61
N VAL A 326 -0.10 -17.23 7.23
CA VAL A 326 -1.07 -16.42 8.00
C VAL A 326 -2.42 -16.29 7.31
N ARG A 327 -2.53 -16.65 6.03
CA ARG A 327 -3.79 -16.58 5.27
C ARG A 327 -4.64 -17.84 5.51
N PRO A 328 -5.97 -17.71 5.68
CA PRO A 328 -6.84 -18.86 5.96
C PRO A 328 -6.82 -19.97 4.90
N ASP A 329 -6.63 -19.61 3.64
CA ASP A 329 -6.54 -20.55 2.52
C ASP A 329 -5.09 -21.03 2.25
N GLY A 330 -4.11 -20.43 2.93
CA GLY A 330 -2.68 -20.73 2.79
C GLY A 330 -1.97 -20.00 1.66
N TRP A 331 -2.60 -19.00 1.02
CA TRP A 331 -2.05 -18.34 -0.17
C TRP A 331 -2.23 -16.83 -0.14
N ARG A 332 -1.33 -16.12 -0.83
CA ARG A 332 -1.49 -14.69 -1.13
C ARG A 332 -1.02 -14.37 -2.53
N ALA A 333 -1.57 -13.32 -3.11
CA ALA A 333 -1.16 -12.85 -4.44
C ALA A 333 0.33 -12.50 -4.46
N LEU A 334 1.06 -13.09 -5.42
CA LEU A 334 2.44 -12.69 -5.70
C LEU A 334 2.42 -11.40 -6.53
N ARG A 335 3.18 -10.39 -6.11
CA ARG A 335 3.26 -9.11 -6.82
C ARG A 335 3.83 -9.32 -8.22
N ASP A 336 3.32 -8.59 -9.21
CA ASP A 336 3.80 -8.63 -10.61
C ASP A 336 3.64 -9.99 -11.32
N SER A 337 2.78 -10.86 -10.81
CA SER A 337 2.66 -12.23 -11.32
C SER A 337 1.68 -12.40 -12.48
N ASP A 338 1.00 -11.33 -12.91
CA ASP A 338 0.05 -11.40 -14.03
C ASP A 338 0.79 -11.80 -15.32
N ILE A 339 0.36 -12.92 -15.92
CA ILE A 339 0.88 -13.45 -17.17
C ILE A 339 0.07 -12.86 -18.33
N LEU A 340 0.78 -12.32 -19.32
CA LEU A 340 0.15 -11.72 -20.50
C LEU A 340 -0.40 -12.79 -21.47
N MET A 341 -1.70 -13.07 -21.38
CA MET A 341 -2.40 -14.01 -22.27
C MET A 341 -3.23 -13.25 -23.32
N THR A 342 -2.68 -13.10 -24.53
CA THR A 342 -3.31 -12.35 -25.63
C THR A 342 -4.09 -13.24 -26.60
N GLY A 343 -3.86 -14.55 -26.58
CA GLY A 343 -4.39 -15.48 -27.57
C GLY A 343 -3.72 -15.38 -28.94
N SER A 344 -2.48 -14.88 -28.99
CA SER A 344 -1.73 -14.69 -30.25
C SER A 344 -1.34 -16.00 -30.96
N GLY A 345 -1.38 -17.13 -30.26
CA GLY A 345 -0.90 -18.43 -30.74
C GLY A 345 0.63 -18.54 -30.79
N GLU A 346 1.35 -17.58 -30.20
CA GLU A 346 2.81 -17.53 -30.19
C GLU A 346 3.40 -18.14 -28.92
N ARG A 347 4.62 -18.65 -29.03
CA ARG A 347 5.42 -19.06 -27.87
C ARG A 347 5.99 -17.80 -27.22
N ARG A 348 5.68 -17.59 -25.93
CA ARG A 348 6.13 -16.46 -25.13
C ARG A 348 7.01 -16.92 -23.97
N SER A 349 7.85 -16.01 -23.48
CA SER A 349 8.50 -16.15 -22.18
C SER A 349 8.16 -14.93 -21.32
N TRP A 350 7.88 -15.17 -20.04
CA TRP A 350 7.48 -14.13 -19.10
C TRP A 350 8.26 -14.27 -17.81
N MET A 351 8.89 -13.18 -17.39
CA MET A 351 9.70 -13.09 -16.18
C MET A 351 8.89 -12.47 -15.05
N ILE A 352 8.87 -13.14 -13.89
CA ILE A 352 8.22 -12.68 -12.67
C ILE A 352 9.29 -12.54 -11.58
N PRO A 353 9.49 -11.35 -11.00
CA PRO A 353 10.43 -11.18 -9.89
C PRO A 353 9.82 -11.77 -8.61
N ILE A 354 10.59 -12.60 -7.90
CA ILE A 354 10.23 -13.06 -6.55
C ILE A 354 11.19 -12.43 -5.53
N ARG A 355 10.69 -11.52 -4.72
CA ARG A 355 11.54 -10.70 -3.84
C ARG A 355 11.85 -11.44 -2.54
N PRO A 356 13.01 -11.17 -1.92
CA PRO A 356 13.33 -11.75 -0.62
C PRO A 356 12.27 -11.49 0.44
N SER A 357 11.66 -10.30 0.47
CA SER A 357 10.59 -9.96 1.42
C SER A 357 9.29 -10.72 1.18
N GLU A 358 9.13 -11.37 0.03
CA GLU A 358 7.96 -12.18 -0.30
C GLU A 358 8.11 -13.66 0.10
N ILE A 359 9.28 -14.08 0.58
CA ILE A 359 9.61 -15.49 0.82
C ILE A 359 10.03 -15.70 2.28
N GLY A 360 9.32 -16.56 3.01
CA GLY A 360 9.66 -16.95 4.38
C GLY A 360 8.43 -17.11 5.26
N GLU A 361 8.68 -17.33 6.56
CA GLU A 361 7.63 -17.33 7.58
C GLU A 361 7.12 -15.90 7.79
N GLU A 362 5.81 -15.71 7.70
CA GLU A 362 5.14 -14.43 7.93
C GLU A 362 4.78 -14.27 9.40
N ILE A 363 4.89 -13.03 9.90
CA ILE A 363 4.46 -12.66 11.25
C ILE A 363 2.94 -12.66 11.29
N ASP A 364 2.35 -13.41 12.24
CA ASP A 364 0.90 -13.44 12.43
C ASP A 364 0.37 -12.15 13.08
N GLN A 365 -0.96 -12.06 13.22
CA GLN A 365 -1.60 -10.87 13.80
C GLN A 365 -1.10 -10.56 15.21
N LYS A 366 -0.96 -11.57 16.08
CA LYS A 366 -0.63 -11.38 17.50
C LYS A 366 0.82 -10.95 17.67
N GLU A 367 1.70 -11.55 16.89
CA GLU A 367 3.12 -11.18 16.87
C GLU A 367 3.31 -9.77 16.27
N LEU A 368 2.56 -9.38 15.23
CA LEU A 368 2.54 -8.00 14.73
C LEU A 368 2.13 -7.00 15.80
N GLU A 369 1.03 -7.26 16.52
CA GLU A 369 0.57 -6.38 17.59
C GLU A 369 1.60 -6.23 18.72
N PHE A 370 2.31 -7.31 19.04
CA PHE A 370 3.43 -7.27 19.98
C PHE A 370 4.59 -6.41 19.47
N VAL A 371 5.03 -6.60 18.22
CA VAL A 371 6.09 -5.82 17.56
C VAL A 371 5.73 -4.34 17.49
N ILE A 372 4.50 -3.99 17.13
CA ILE A 372 3.99 -2.60 17.09
C ILE A 372 4.15 -1.94 18.46
N SER A 373 3.79 -2.64 19.52
CA SER A 373 3.89 -2.13 20.88
C SER A 373 5.35 -1.91 21.29
N LEU A 374 6.26 -2.80 20.89
CA LEU A 374 7.71 -2.63 21.10
C LEU A 374 8.28 -1.45 20.30
N CYS A 375 7.90 -1.28 19.02
CA CYS A 375 8.32 -0.13 18.20
C CYS A 375 7.92 1.19 18.85
N ASN A 376 6.66 1.29 19.33
CA ASN A 376 6.19 2.47 20.04
C ASN A 376 6.98 2.71 21.33
N LYS A 377 7.38 1.64 22.03
CA LYS A 377 8.20 1.76 23.25
C LYS A 377 9.61 2.27 22.99
N VAL A 378 10.26 1.77 21.94
CA VAL A 378 11.57 2.27 21.50
C VAL A 378 11.46 3.73 21.08
N ARG A 379 10.41 4.09 20.34
CA ARG A 379 10.14 5.49 19.95
C ARG A 379 9.98 6.42 21.15
N GLU A 380 9.31 6.01 22.23
CA GLU A 380 9.16 6.84 23.44
C GLU A 380 10.49 7.29 24.06
N LEU A 381 11.56 6.52 23.86
CA LEU A 381 12.90 6.84 24.38
C LEU A 381 13.60 7.94 23.58
N GLU A 382 13.30 8.05 22.29
CA GLU A 382 13.92 8.98 21.33
C GLU A 382 12.85 9.55 20.40
N LYS A 383 11.85 10.22 20.99
CA LYS A 383 10.66 10.70 20.25
C LYS A 383 10.98 11.82 19.26
N ASP A 384 11.96 12.66 19.59
CA ASP A 384 12.31 13.83 18.81
C ASP A 384 13.41 13.47 17.79
N GLY A 385 13.05 13.34 16.50
CA GLY A 385 14.02 13.11 15.43
C GLY A 385 13.47 12.30 14.25
N GLU A 386 14.23 12.25 13.17
CA GLU A 386 13.89 11.53 11.93
C GLU A 386 13.64 10.03 12.19
N GLU A 387 14.50 9.38 12.98
CA GLU A 387 14.37 7.97 13.32
C GLU A 387 13.09 7.67 14.13
N GLY A 388 12.67 8.60 15.01
CA GLY A 388 11.43 8.46 15.78
C GLY A 388 10.17 8.56 14.92
N GLU A 389 10.20 9.37 13.87
CA GLU A 389 9.12 9.46 12.89
C GLU A 389 9.11 8.25 11.94
N LEU A 390 10.27 7.73 11.54
CA LEU A 390 10.36 6.48 10.76
C LEU A 390 9.75 5.31 11.53
N LEU A 391 10.04 5.17 12.84
CA LEU A 391 9.43 4.13 13.67
C LEU A 391 7.91 4.26 13.76
N LEU A 392 7.37 5.49 13.76
CA LEU A 392 5.92 5.71 13.73
C LEU A 392 5.32 5.23 12.41
N LYS A 393 5.92 5.60 11.28
CA LYS A 393 5.44 5.16 9.96
C LYS A 393 5.49 3.64 9.83
N MET A 394 6.57 3.01 10.27
CA MET A 394 6.70 1.55 10.31
C MET A 394 5.65 0.89 11.20
N SER A 395 5.38 1.45 12.40
CA SER A 395 4.37 0.89 13.29
C SER A 395 2.94 1.05 12.75
N GLN A 396 2.65 2.14 12.04
CA GLN A 396 1.39 2.33 11.31
C GLN A 396 1.23 1.33 10.16
N GLN A 397 2.29 1.09 9.38
CA GLN A 397 2.29 0.09 8.31
C GLN A 397 2.04 -1.31 8.85
N MET A 398 2.72 -1.71 9.92
CA MET A 398 2.47 -2.99 10.59
C MET A 398 1.07 -3.09 11.16
N LYS A 399 0.51 -1.99 11.67
CA LYS A 399 -0.87 -1.95 12.15
C LYS A 399 -1.87 -2.18 11.03
N SER A 400 -1.61 -1.63 9.84
CA SER A 400 -2.39 -1.94 8.63
C SER A 400 -2.43 -3.44 8.34
N TYR A 401 -1.28 -4.12 8.34
CA TYR A 401 -1.22 -5.57 8.13
C TYR A 401 -1.92 -6.37 9.23
N SER A 402 -1.74 -5.99 10.50
CA SER A 402 -2.46 -6.61 11.63
C SER A 402 -3.98 -6.53 11.44
N ASN A 403 -4.50 -5.37 11.01
CA ASN A 403 -5.94 -5.18 10.79
C ASN A 403 -6.45 -5.91 9.53
N ILE A 404 -5.58 -6.18 8.54
CA ILE A 404 -5.89 -7.06 7.40
C ILE A 404 -6.05 -8.51 7.86
N LEU A 405 -5.24 -8.97 8.80
CA LEU A 405 -5.29 -10.34 9.33
C LEU A 405 -6.41 -10.54 10.36
N SER A 406 -6.94 -9.47 10.96
CA SER A 406 -8.03 -9.53 11.92
C SER A 406 -9.31 -10.12 11.33
N VAL A 407 -9.80 -11.18 11.98
CA VAL A 407 -11.09 -11.84 11.68
C VAL A 407 -12.27 -11.09 12.31
N GLU A 408 -12.02 -10.31 13.37
CA GLU A 408 -13.04 -9.52 14.04
C GLU A 408 -13.16 -8.13 13.39
N ASP A 409 -14.39 -7.74 13.07
CA ASP A 409 -14.73 -6.41 12.56
C ASP A 409 -15.06 -5.47 13.73
N GLU A 410 -14.02 -4.99 14.40
CA GLU A 410 -14.09 -3.97 15.45
C GLU A 410 -13.83 -2.55 14.91
N SER A 411 -14.03 -2.33 13.61
CA SER A 411 -13.75 -1.04 12.98
C SER A 411 -14.65 0.07 13.53
N THR A 412 -14.07 1.27 13.70
CA THR A 412 -14.81 2.44 14.19
C THR A 412 -15.51 3.15 13.03
N VAL A 413 -16.84 3.14 13.03
CA VAL A 413 -17.63 3.84 12.00
C VAL A 413 -17.44 5.35 12.14
N VAL A 414 -17.04 5.99 11.04
CA VAL A 414 -16.92 7.44 10.91
C VAL A 414 -17.88 7.95 9.83
N TRP A 415 -18.40 9.15 10.06
CA TRP A 415 -19.30 9.79 9.12
C TRP A 415 -18.54 10.68 8.14
N GLN A 416 -19.01 10.74 6.89
CA GLN A 416 -18.42 11.52 5.81
C GLN A 416 -19.48 12.32 5.05
N GLU A 417 -19.08 13.43 4.41
CA GLU A 417 -19.93 14.21 3.49
C GLU A 417 -19.51 13.99 2.03
N PRO A 418 -20.38 14.22 1.04
CA PRO A 418 -19.95 14.25 -0.36
C PRO A 418 -18.76 15.19 -0.59
N ILE A 419 -17.80 14.79 -1.43
CA ILE A 419 -16.62 15.62 -1.72
C ILE A 419 -17.03 16.87 -2.48
N LYS A 420 -16.48 18.02 -2.09
CA LYS A 420 -16.52 19.24 -2.88
C LYS A 420 -15.20 19.40 -3.61
N TYR A 421 -15.21 19.08 -4.89
CA TYR A 421 -14.05 19.30 -5.74
C TYR A 421 -13.79 20.80 -5.93
N PRO A 422 -12.52 21.24 -5.94
CA PRO A 422 -12.18 22.60 -6.33
C PRO A 422 -12.56 22.84 -7.79
N THR A 423 -12.69 24.11 -8.18
CA THR A 423 -12.76 24.48 -9.59
C THR A 423 -11.50 23.97 -10.28
N GLN A 424 -11.66 23.03 -11.21
CA GLN A 424 -10.54 22.41 -11.90
C GLN A 424 -9.83 23.46 -12.76
N THR A 425 -8.50 23.45 -12.73
CA THR A 425 -7.69 24.28 -13.63
C THR A 425 -7.84 23.73 -15.03
N PHE A 426 -8.64 24.42 -15.83
CA PHE A 426 -8.89 24.06 -17.22
C PHE A 426 -8.18 25.06 -18.13
N GLN A 427 -7.30 24.57 -19.00
CA GLN A 427 -6.70 25.38 -20.04
C GLN A 427 -7.70 25.61 -21.17
N ILE A 428 -8.01 26.87 -21.46
CA ILE A 428 -8.95 27.23 -22.53
C ILE A 428 -8.26 27.14 -23.88
N CYS A 429 -7.20 27.94 -24.08
CA CYS A 429 -6.42 27.95 -25.30
C CYS A 429 -5.12 28.76 -25.08
N TRP A 430 -4.33 28.92 -26.14
CA TRP A 430 -3.05 29.63 -26.11
C TRP A 430 -3.19 31.04 -26.67
N GLN A 431 -2.51 32.00 -26.05
CA GLN A 431 -2.40 33.36 -26.56
C GLN A 431 -0.94 33.72 -26.82
N ILE A 432 -0.73 34.77 -27.61
CA ILE A 432 0.60 35.34 -27.87
C ILE A 432 0.73 36.64 -27.08
N LYS A 433 1.73 36.70 -26.20
CA LYS A 433 2.08 37.91 -25.44
C LYS A 433 3.57 38.18 -25.59
N ASP A 434 3.90 39.36 -26.11
CA ASP A 434 5.28 39.81 -26.32
C ASP A 434 6.13 38.80 -27.13
N GLY A 435 5.52 38.14 -28.12
CA GLY A 435 6.18 37.11 -28.94
C GLY A 435 6.31 35.74 -28.28
N ILE A 436 5.75 35.54 -27.08
CA ILE A 436 5.84 34.31 -26.30
C ILE A 436 4.47 33.63 -26.18
N LEU A 437 4.45 32.30 -26.27
CA LEU A 437 3.28 31.49 -25.95
C LEU A 437 2.95 31.54 -24.46
N VAL A 438 1.68 31.85 -24.19
CA VAL A 438 1.11 31.90 -22.84
C VAL A 438 -0.22 31.15 -22.82
N GLN A 439 -0.61 30.65 -21.65
CA GLN A 439 -1.88 29.93 -21.50
C GLN A 439 -2.96 30.84 -20.91
N ARG A 440 -4.18 30.71 -21.44
CA ARG A 440 -5.38 31.27 -20.83
C ARG A 440 -6.14 30.17 -20.10
N LEU A 441 -6.46 30.40 -18.83
CA LEU A 441 -7.19 29.46 -18.00
C LEU A 441 -8.68 29.81 -17.92
N ALA A 442 -9.51 28.84 -17.57
CA ALA A 442 -10.87 29.07 -17.10
C ALA A 442 -10.81 29.77 -15.73
N GLY A 443 -11.74 30.69 -15.48
CA GLY A 443 -11.96 31.32 -14.19
C GLY A 443 -13.29 30.89 -13.57
N GLU A 444 -13.57 31.33 -12.34
CA GLU A 444 -14.80 31.00 -11.62
C GLU A 444 -16.10 31.37 -12.38
N ASN A 445 -16.02 32.38 -13.25
CA ASN A 445 -17.15 32.86 -14.04
C ASN A 445 -17.14 32.33 -15.49
N THR A 446 -16.20 31.44 -15.83
CA THR A 446 -16.14 30.83 -17.17
C THR A 446 -17.19 29.74 -17.28
N ILE A 447 -18.04 29.85 -18.30
CA ILE A 447 -19.09 28.88 -18.60
C ILE A 447 -18.55 27.91 -19.66
N MET A 448 -18.50 26.64 -19.28
CA MET A 448 -18.18 25.54 -20.18
C MET A 448 -19.48 24.83 -20.58
N VAL A 449 -19.76 24.74 -21.88
CA VAL A 449 -20.86 23.97 -22.46
C VAL A 449 -20.25 22.76 -23.16
N ASP A 450 -20.54 21.55 -22.65
CA ASP A 450 -19.97 20.30 -23.16
C ASP A 450 -18.43 20.30 -23.27
N GLY A 451 -17.77 20.91 -22.28
CA GLY A 451 -16.30 21.03 -22.23
C GLY A 451 -15.71 22.14 -23.10
N VAL A 452 -16.55 22.94 -23.76
CA VAL A 452 -16.15 24.05 -24.63
C VAL A 452 -16.56 25.38 -24.03
N TRP A 453 -15.70 26.39 -24.11
CA TRP A 453 -16.05 27.74 -23.63
C TRP A 453 -17.23 28.31 -24.44
N ASP A 454 -18.19 28.93 -23.76
CA ASP A 454 -19.38 29.54 -24.39
C ASP A 454 -19.07 30.74 -25.33
N GLY A 455 -17.81 31.16 -25.41
CA GLY A 455 -17.33 32.26 -26.23
C GLY A 455 -17.65 33.66 -25.70
N THR A 456 -18.38 33.78 -24.58
CA THR A 456 -18.87 35.08 -24.08
C THR A 456 -18.63 35.32 -22.59
N SER A 457 -18.56 34.28 -21.79
CA SER A 457 -18.30 34.37 -20.36
C SER A 457 -16.85 34.81 -20.11
N PRO A 458 -16.56 35.57 -19.04
CA PRO A 458 -15.19 35.96 -18.71
C PRO A 458 -14.27 34.75 -18.53
N LEU A 459 -13.10 34.80 -19.15
CA LEU A 459 -11.99 33.86 -18.94
C LEU A 459 -11.15 34.24 -17.72
N GLY A 460 -10.41 33.25 -17.21
CA GLY A 460 -9.52 33.38 -16.08
C GLY A 460 -8.18 34.03 -16.41
N GLU A 461 -7.21 33.78 -15.56
CA GLU A 461 -5.89 34.39 -15.63
C GLU A 461 -5.09 33.95 -16.85
N LEU A 462 -4.16 34.84 -17.24
CA LEU A 462 -3.13 34.55 -18.23
C LEU A 462 -1.85 34.15 -17.49
N GLY A 463 -1.39 32.93 -17.72
CA GLY A 463 -0.18 32.38 -17.08
C GLY A 463 0.96 32.20 -18.07
N TYR A 464 2.19 32.48 -17.63
CA TYR A 464 3.35 31.91 -18.30
C TYR A 464 3.49 30.47 -17.83
N ASN A 465 3.33 29.54 -18.77
CA ASN A 465 3.57 28.13 -18.52
C ASN A 465 4.94 27.76 -19.14
N PRO A 466 5.96 27.43 -18.33
CA PRO A 466 7.29 27.09 -18.85
C PRO A 466 7.28 25.96 -19.88
N TYR A 467 6.32 25.02 -19.81
CA TYR A 467 6.13 23.99 -20.83
C TYR A 467 5.80 24.58 -22.22
N LEU A 468 4.90 25.57 -22.30
CA LEU A 468 4.54 26.19 -23.57
C LEU A 468 5.70 27.00 -24.15
N VAL A 469 6.44 27.71 -23.31
CA VAL A 469 7.62 28.47 -23.75
C VAL A 469 8.71 27.51 -24.23
N ALA A 470 8.93 26.40 -23.53
CA ALA A 470 9.83 25.35 -24.00
C ALA A 470 9.38 24.75 -25.32
N THR A 471 8.09 24.52 -25.51
CA THR A 471 7.52 24.02 -26.77
C THR A 471 7.78 24.97 -27.94
N GLN A 472 7.65 26.29 -27.73
CA GLN A 472 8.06 27.29 -28.72
C GLN A 472 9.57 27.27 -28.99
N ALA A 473 10.39 27.13 -27.95
CA ALA A 473 11.85 27.09 -28.07
C ALA A 473 12.37 25.85 -28.82
N LYS A 474 11.65 24.73 -28.78
CA LYS A 474 12.01 23.49 -29.49
C LYS A 474 11.92 23.59 -31.01
N GLY A 475 11.02 24.41 -31.54
CA GLY A 475 10.85 24.48 -32.98
C GLY A 475 9.49 24.94 -33.48
N PRO A 476 9.25 24.81 -34.79
CA PRO A 476 7.94 25.07 -35.39
C PRO A 476 6.87 24.19 -34.74
N ILE A 477 5.80 24.83 -34.25
CA ILE A 477 4.65 24.13 -33.68
C ILE A 477 3.60 23.95 -34.77
N VAL A 478 3.08 22.74 -34.90
CA VAL A 478 1.99 22.42 -35.81
C VAL A 478 0.69 22.38 -35.02
N LEU A 479 -0.26 23.21 -35.42
CA LEU A 479 -1.63 23.19 -34.91
C LEU A 479 -2.58 22.65 -35.97
N GLU A 480 -3.71 22.10 -35.53
CA GLU A 480 -4.80 21.71 -36.42
C GLU A 480 -5.53 22.94 -36.99
N ASP A 481 -6.02 22.85 -38.23
CA ASP A 481 -6.65 23.96 -38.98
C ASP A 481 -7.86 24.59 -38.25
N ASN A 482 -8.47 23.86 -37.32
CA ASN A 482 -9.66 24.25 -36.57
C ASN A 482 -9.41 24.45 -35.07
N PHE A 483 -8.16 24.60 -34.64
CA PHE A 483 -7.77 24.63 -33.21
C PHE A 483 -8.64 25.58 -32.37
N LEU A 484 -8.90 26.81 -32.84
CA LEU A 484 -9.76 27.76 -32.11
C LEU A 484 -11.25 27.40 -32.13
N MET A 485 -11.73 26.82 -33.23
CA MET A 485 -13.13 26.41 -33.35
C MET A 485 -13.47 25.23 -32.44
N GLN A 486 -12.51 24.36 -32.12
CA GLN A 486 -12.67 23.30 -31.13
C GLN A 486 -13.01 23.86 -29.74
N TYR A 487 -12.54 25.07 -29.44
CA TYR A 487 -12.81 25.76 -28.17
C TYR A 487 -13.93 26.82 -28.29
N GLY A 488 -14.69 26.84 -29.39
CA GLY A 488 -15.78 27.80 -29.58
C GLY A 488 -15.32 29.25 -29.72
N ILE A 489 -14.02 29.48 -29.97
CA ILE A 489 -13.43 30.82 -30.04
C ILE A 489 -13.67 31.40 -31.45
N LEU A 490 -14.47 32.46 -31.51
CA LEU A 490 -14.86 33.12 -32.77
C LEU A 490 -14.13 34.46 -33.01
N GLU A 491 -13.60 35.08 -31.95
CA GLU A 491 -12.85 36.33 -32.04
C GLU A 491 -11.34 36.06 -32.15
N GLU A 492 -10.62 36.90 -32.89
CA GLU A 492 -9.16 36.76 -33.06
C GLU A 492 -8.36 37.15 -31.81
N THR A 493 -8.95 37.93 -30.91
CA THR A 493 -8.29 38.45 -29.71
C THR A 493 -9.17 38.30 -28.47
N TYR A 494 -8.53 38.16 -27.31
CA TYR A 494 -9.16 38.28 -25.99
C TYR A 494 -8.24 39.08 -25.07
N ASP A 495 -8.78 40.06 -24.32
CA ASP A 495 -8.01 41.04 -23.54
C ASP A 495 -6.92 41.79 -24.34
N GLY A 496 -7.17 42.00 -25.64
CA GLY A 496 -6.21 42.67 -26.53
C GLY A 496 -5.01 41.82 -26.94
N LEU A 497 -4.97 40.53 -26.58
CA LEU A 497 -3.97 39.56 -27.01
C LEU A 497 -4.53 38.64 -28.08
N LEU A 498 -3.69 38.29 -29.06
CA LEU A 498 -4.05 37.37 -30.13
C LEU A 498 -4.17 35.94 -29.59
N TRP A 499 -5.22 35.24 -29.99
CA TRP A 499 -5.25 33.79 -29.90
C TRP A 499 -4.25 33.18 -30.88
N VAL A 500 -3.70 32.02 -30.52
CA VAL A 500 -2.79 31.30 -31.39
C VAL A 500 -3.59 30.60 -32.49
N THR A 501 -3.12 30.74 -33.73
CA THR A 501 -3.69 30.13 -34.94
C THR A 501 -2.59 29.40 -35.68
N GLU A 502 -2.97 28.50 -36.60
CA GLU A 502 -1.99 27.81 -37.46
C GLU A 502 -1.16 28.77 -38.35
N HIS A 503 -1.61 30.02 -38.51
CA HIS A 503 -0.88 31.06 -39.25
C HIS A 503 0.12 31.79 -38.36
N ASN A 504 -0.33 32.41 -37.27
CA ASN A 504 0.54 33.26 -36.45
C ASN A 504 1.52 32.47 -35.58
N ILE A 505 1.26 31.18 -35.31
CA ILE A 505 2.20 30.34 -34.54
C ILE A 505 3.51 30.12 -35.30
N LYS A 506 3.47 30.14 -36.64
CA LYS A 506 4.63 29.98 -37.52
C LYS A 506 5.55 31.21 -37.50
N ASP A 507 5.03 32.36 -37.05
CA ASP A 507 5.77 33.62 -36.95
C ASP A 507 6.47 33.79 -35.59
N LEU A 508 6.25 32.86 -34.64
CA LEU A 508 6.86 32.93 -33.32
C LEU A 508 8.36 32.59 -33.38
N SER A 509 9.17 33.42 -32.73
CA SER A 509 10.63 33.28 -32.67
C SER A 509 11.03 32.21 -31.66
N GLN A 510 11.86 31.25 -32.09
CA GLN A 510 12.46 30.28 -31.18
C GLN A 510 13.48 30.96 -30.25
N GLU A 511 14.24 31.91 -30.80
CA GLU A 511 15.23 32.69 -30.04
C GLU A 511 14.59 33.51 -28.92
N ASP A 512 13.41 34.09 -29.14
CA ASP A 512 12.70 34.88 -28.12
C ASP A 512 12.27 33.99 -26.95
N ALA A 513 11.78 32.78 -27.24
CA ALA A 513 11.44 31.80 -26.20
C ALA A 513 12.66 31.30 -25.44
N LEU A 514 13.77 31.05 -26.15
CA LEU A 514 15.04 30.67 -25.52
C LEU A 514 15.62 31.79 -24.64
N GLU A 515 15.49 33.05 -25.07
CA GLU A 515 15.88 34.20 -24.27
C GLU A 515 14.99 34.32 -23.02
N TRP A 516 13.68 34.10 -23.17
CA TRP A 516 12.76 34.06 -22.03
C TRP A 516 13.17 32.98 -21.03
N LEU A 517 13.49 31.76 -21.48
CA LEU A 517 13.93 30.68 -20.60
C LEU A 517 15.23 31.05 -19.86
N ASP A 518 16.19 31.67 -20.54
CA ASP A 518 17.45 32.11 -19.91
C ASP A 518 17.26 33.23 -18.88
N GLN A 519 16.29 34.13 -19.10
CA GLN A 519 15.99 35.25 -18.21
C GLN A 519 15.14 34.85 -16.99
N ASN A 520 14.33 33.79 -17.11
CA ASN A 520 13.35 33.38 -16.09
C ASN A 520 13.76 32.13 -15.29
N LYS A 521 14.97 31.60 -15.50
CA LYS A 521 15.50 30.51 -14.67
C LYS A 521 15.81 30.99 -13.26
N VAL A 522 15.41 30.21 -12.27
CA VAL A 522 15.68 30.44 -10.85
C VAL A 522 16.86 29.57 -10.42
N LEU A 523 17.87 30.18 -9.81
CA LEU A 523 19.00 29.45 -9.22
C LEU A 523 18.64 29.01 -7.80
N ILE A 524 18.65 27.70 -7.57
CA ILE A 524 18.52 27.06 -6.26
C ILE A 524 19.81 26.31 -5.89
N GLY A 525 19.85 25.76 -4.67
CA GLY A 525 21.02 25.06 -4.13
C GLY A 525 22.05 26.02 -3.54
N ARG A 526 22.09 26.13 -2.20
CA ARG A 526 23.11 26.94 -1.49
C ARG A 526 24.17 26.02 -0.89
N GLY A 527 25.20 25.68 -1.68
CA GLY A 527 26.48 25.21 -1.14
C GLY A 527 26.91 23.77 -1.44
N GLN A 528 26.11 22.95 -2.15
CA GLN A 528 26.54 21.63 -2.61
C GLN A 528 26.50 21.47 -4.14
N LEU A 529 25.39 21.82 -4.81
CA LEU A 529 25.24 21.79 -6.27
C LEU A 529 24.35 22.95 -6.73
N ASP A 530 24.80 23.79 -7.66
CA ASP A 530 23.92 24.80 -8.29
C ASP A 530 22.87 24.08 -9.15
N ALA A 531 21.61 24.50 -9.05
CA ALA A 531 20.52 23.97 -9.88
C ALA A 531 19.64 25.07 -10.49
N TYR A 532 19.13 24.83 -11.69
CA TYR A 532 18.19 25.73 -12.38
C TYR A 532 16.80 25.11 -12.47
N VAL A 533 15.80 25.88 -12.02
CA VAL A 533 14.38 25.55 -12.11
C VAL A 533 13.58 26.68 -12.74
N TRP A 534 12.36 26.40 -13.17
CA TRP A 534 11.41 27.38 -13.70
C TRP A 534 10.08 27.24 -12.97
N GLU A 535 9.52 28.37 -12.58
CA GLU A 535 8.27 28.46 -11.85
C GLU A 535 7.14 28.94 -12.77
N THR A 536 5.92 28.50 -12.48
CA THR A 536 4.72 29.13 -13.01
C THR A 536 4.02 29.93 -11.92
N ASN A 537 3.38 31.03 -12.32
CA ASN A 537 2.61 31.90 -11.44
C ASN A 537 1.12 31.55 -11.39
N SER A 538 0.71 30.48 -12.06
CA SER A 538 -0.67 30.01 -12.10
C SER A 538 -0.94 28.93 -11.06
N GLU A 539 -2.08 29.01 -10.39
CA GLU A 539 -2.54 27.92 -9.52
C GLU A 539 -2.97 26.71 -10.37
N ASN A 540 -2.73 25.50 -9.85
CA ASN A 540 -3.18 24.28 -10.49
C ASN A 540 -4.12 23.51 -9.56
N ALA A 541 -5.30 23.15 -10.05
CA ALA A 541 -6.25 22.32 -9.36
C ALA A 541 -6.65 21.17 -10.29
N TYR A 542 -6.45 19.93 -9.85
CA TYR A 542 -6.89 18.74 -10.56
C TYR A 542 -7.36 17.71 -9.54
N SER A 543 -8.42 16.96 -9.89
CA SER A 543 -9.12 16.12 -8.92
C SER A 543 -9.47 16.94 -7.67
N ASP A 544 -9.12 16.47 -6.48
CA ASP A 544 -9.28 17.16 -5.20
C ASP A 544 -8.02 17.87 -4.70
N ILE A 545 -6.99 17.99 -5.54
CA ILE A 545 -5.70 18.56 -5.18
C ILE A 545 -5.57 19.99 -5.70
N VAL A 546 -5.02 20.88 -4.87
CA VAL A 546 -4.72 22.27 -5.24
C VAL A 546 -3.27 22.59 -4.94
N GLN A 547 -2.53 22.93 -5.99
CA GLN A 547 -1.18 23.47 -5.92
C GLN A 547 -1.21 25.00 -6.05
N LYS A 548 -0.68 25.67 -5.03
CA LYS A 548 -0.56 27.13 -5.02
C LYS A 548 0.65 27.61 -5.80
N ALA A 549 0.51 28.76 -6.45
CA ALA A 549 1.59 29.48 -7.11
C ALA A 549 2.46 30.27 -6.12
N PRO A 550 3.75 30.49 -6.43
CA PRO A 550 4.49 29.88 -7.54
C PRO A 550 4.88 28.43 -7.24
N TRP A 551 5.07 27.62 -8.30
CA TRP A 551 5.53 26.23 -8.16
C TRP A 551 6.36 25.76 -9.37
N THR A 552 7.22 24.78 -9.13
CA THR A 552 8.11 24.12 -10.11
C THR A 552 7.55 22.76 -10.54
N SER A 553 7.97 22.26 -11.70
CA SER A 553 7.51 20.97 -12.23
C SER A 553 8.65 20.21 -12.90
N ALA A 554 8.78 18.92 -12.58
CA ALA A 554 9.69 18.03 -13.30
C ALA A 554 9.32 17.92 -14.79
N PHE A 555 8.02 17.99 -15.12
CA PHE A 555 7.56 17.98 -16.50
C PHE A 555 7.99 19.24 -17.26
N PHE A 556 7.91 20.43 -16.64
CA PHE A 556 8.48 21.64 -17.23
C PHE A 556 9.97 21.49 -17.47
N GLN A 557 10.69 20.99 -16.46
CA GLN A 557 12.14 20.78 -16.53
C GLN A 557 12.54 19.90 -17.71
N ARG A 558 11.85 18.77 -17.91
CA ARG A 558 12.06 17.87 -19.05
C ARG A 558 11.96 18.60 -20.39
N HIS A 559 10.92 19.41 -20.60
CA HIS A 559 10.72 20.10 -21.87
C HIS A 559 11.76 21.20 -22.11
N ILE A 560 12.20 21.88 -21.06
CA ILE A 560 13.25 22.90 -21.13
C ILE A 560 14.60 22.26 -21.46
N ILE A 561 14.92 21.11 -20.85
CA ILE A 561 16.12 20.32 -21.19
C ILE A 561 16.12 19.97 -22.69
N GLU A 562 15.00 19.49 -23.22
CA GLU A 562 14.87 19.18 -24.65
C GLU A 562 15.07 20.42 -25.53
N ALA A 563 14.46 21.56 -25.17
CA ALA A 563 14.65 22.81 -25.90
C ALA A 563 16.12 23.25 -25.93
N TYR A 564 16.84 23.12 -24.82
CA TYR A 564 18.27 23.47 -24.76
C TYR A 564 19.13 22.52 -25.58
N LEU A 565 18.86 21.21 -25.52
CA LEU A 565 19.55 20.20 -26.32
C LEU A 565 19.36 20.41 -27.83
N GLU A 566 18.11 20.61 -28.27
CA GLU A 566 17.75 20.81 -29.68
C GLU A 566 18.39 22.08 -30.27
N ASN A 567 18.65 23.07 -29.42
CA ASN A 567 19.32 24.32 -29.79
C ASN A 567 20.82 24.36 -29.48
N GLY A 568 21.43 23.24 -29.07
CA GLY A 568 22.87 23.14 -28.79
C GLY A 568 23.36 23.97 -27.59
N LYS A 569 22.47 24.36 -26.68
CA LYS A 569 22.80 25.10 -25.44
C LYS A 569 23.20 24.14 -24.32
N LEU A 570 24.44 23.65 -24.38
CA LEU A 570 24.90 22.59 -23.46
C LEU A 570 25.37 23.10 -22.08
N ASP A 571 25.81 24.36 -21.98
CA ASP A 571 26.52 24.93 -20.81
C ASP A 571 25.69 25.00 -19.50
N SER A 572 24.40 24.72 -19.54
CA SER A 572 23.50 24.76 -18.36
C SER A 572 22.85 23.42 -18.02
N LEU A 573 23.12 22.36 -18.81
CA LEU A 573 22.43 21.08 -18.66
C LEU A 573 22.81 20.35 -17.36
N ASP A 574 24.04 20.52 -16.86
CA ASP A 574 24.47 20.01 -15.57
C ASP A 574 23.63 20.59 -14.42
N LYS A 575 23.41 21.90 -14.42
CA LYS A 575 22.57 22.60 -13.42
C LYS A 575 21.10 22.26 -13.57
N MET A 576 20.63 21.99 -14.79
CA MET A 576 19.26 21.49 -15.00
C MET A 576 19.09 20.08 -14.44
N ALA A 577 20.07 19.19 -14.62
CA ALA A 577 20.05 17.86 -14.00
C ALA A 577 20.10 17.94 -12.47
N ASN A 578 20.88 18.86 -11.90
CA ASN A 578 20.96 19.03 -10.44
C ASN A 578 19.63 19.41 -9.78
N ALA A 579 18.67 19.97 -10.52
CA ALA A 579 17.35 20.30 -9.97
C ALA A 579 16.59 19.06 -9.44
N PHE A 580 16.83 17.88 -10.03
CA PHE A 580 16.28 16.61 -9.57
C PHE A 580 16.92 16.09 -8.27
N CYS A 581 18.02 16.68 -7.80
CA CYS A 581 18.61 16.34 -6.51
C CYS A 581 17.87 17.01 -5.32
N TYR A 582 17.10 18.06 -5.59
CA TYR A 582 16.47 18.89 -4.58
C TYR A 582 15.01 18.47 -4.36
N MET A 583 14.59 18.50 -3.09
CA MET A 583 13.23 18.18 -2.71
C MET A 583 12.26 19.28 -3.14
N THR A 584 10.99 18.96 -3.34
CA THR A 584 9.94 19.92 -3.72
C THR A 584 9.76 21.04 -2.69
N ASP A 585 9.92 20.75 -1.39
CA ASP A 585 9.88 21.74 -0.30
C ASP A 585 11.12 22.66 -0.27
N GLU A 586 12.21 22.26 -0.93
CA GLU A 586 13.41 23.07 -1.16
C GLU A 586 13.34 23.88 -2.47
N GLY A 587 12.22 23.82 -3.20
CA GLY A 587 12.03 24.41 -4.53
C GLY A 587 12.60 23.57 -5.68
N GLY A 588 12.96 22.31 -5.40
CA GLY A 588 13.43 21.32 -6.37
C GLY A 588 12.30 20.65 -7.14
N LEU A 589 12.57 19.42 -7.60
CA LEU A 589 11.69 18.67 -8.52
C LEU A 589 11.37 17.25 -8.04
N SER A 590 11.85 16.87 -6.86
CA SER A 590 11.79 15.48 -6.41
C SER A 590 11.11 15.33 -5.06
N SER A 591 10.50 14.19 -4.84
CA SER A 591 10.08 13.71 -3.52
C SER A 591 10.91 12.47 -3.15
N LYS A 592 10.90 12.10 -1.87
CA LYS A 592 11.57 10.90 -1.36
C LYS A 592 10.57 10.04 -0.62
N TYR A 593 10.54 8.77 -1.00
CA TYR A 593 9.81 7.79 -0.19
C TYR A 593 10.61 7.42 1.05
N TRP A 594 9.97 7.46 2.23
CA TRP A 594 10.65 7.30 3.51
C TRP A 594 11.28 5.92 3.73
N MET A 595 10.74 4.86 3.09
CA MET A 595 11.20 3.49 3.33
C MET A 595 12.53 3.16 2.66
N ASN A 596 12.74 3.65 1.43
CA ASN A 596 13.94 3.31 0.63
C ASN A 596 14.78 4.55 0.25
N GLY A 597 14.29 5.76 0.57
CA GLY A 597 14.96 7.02 0.25
C GLY A 597 15.12 7.32 -1.23
N LYS A 598 14.51 6.52 -2.12
CA LYS A 598 14.63 6.69 -3.58
C LYS A 598 13.82 7.89 -4.04
N LEU A 599 14.36 8.57 -5.05
CA LEU A 599 13.77 9.78 -5.61
C LEU A 599 12.62 9.44 -6.55
N TRP A 600 11.52 10.20 -6.43
CA TRP A 600 10.49 10.30 -7.44
C TRP A 600 10.50 11.72 -8.03
N PHE A 601 10.19 11.88 -9.31
CA PHE A 601 10.26 13.18 -10.00
C PHE A 601 8.84 13.70 -10.19
N GLU A 602 8.52 14.82 -9.54
CA GLU A 602 7.16 15.29 -9.36
C GLU A 602 6.70 16.23 -10.48
N GLU A 603 5.58 15.92 -11.12
CA GLU A 603 4.93 16.85 -12.05
C GLU A 603 4.43 18.08 -11.31
N VAL A 604 3.77 17.86 -10.18
CA VAL A 604 3.21 18.89 -9.30
C VAL A 604 3.79 18.64 -7.91
N PRO A 605 4.31 19.66 -7.20
CA PRO A 605 5.06 19.48 -5.94
C PRO A 605 4.13 19.23 -4.73
N ASN A 606 3.30 18.19 -4.83
CA ASN A 606 2.28 17.80 -3.88
C ASN A 606 2.38 16.31 -3.46
N ASN A 607 3.45 15.63 -3.89
CA ASN A 607 3.73 14.21 -3.62
C ASN A 607 2.64 13.24 -4.08
N THR A 608 1.85 13.60 -5.10
CA THR A 608 0.84 12.69 -5.67
C THR A 608 1.45 11.63 -6.59
N HIS A 609 2.73 11.79 -6.96
CA HIS A 609 3.49 10.86 -7.78
C HIS A 609 2.85 10.63 -9.16
N ILE A 610 2.67 11.69 -9.94
CA ILE A 610 2.19 11.55 -11.32
C ILE A 610 3.21 10.76 -12.15
N LEU A 611 2.77 9.66 -12.77
CA LEU A 611 3.68 8.72 -13.46
C LEU A 611 4.31 9.32 -14.72
N ASN A 612 3.50 10.05 -15.51
CA ASN A 612 3.94 10.65 -16.77
C ASN A 612 5.22 11.48 -16.64
N ALA A 613 5.27 12.38 -15.65
CA ALA A 613 6.42 13.24 -15.45
C ALA A 613 7.67 12.44 -15.05
N HIS A 614 7.53 11.46 -14.16
CA HIS A 614 8.65 10.61 -13.76
C HIS A 614 9.26 9.89 -14.97
N LEU A 615 8.42 9.25 -15.80
CA LEU A 615 8.86 8.58 -17.03
C LEU A 615 9.56 9.55 -17.99
N ALA A 616 8.95 10.72 -18.25
CA ALA A 616 9.51 11.71 -19.17
C ALA A 616 10.88 12.22 -18.71
N CYS A 617 11.05 12.42 -17.41
CA CYS A 617 12.29 12.94 -16.83
C CYS A 617 13.44 11.95 -16.94
N LEU A 618 13.18 10.64 -16.84
CA LEU A 618 14.20 9.61 -17.05
C LEU A 618 14.80 9.71 -18.47
N VAL A 619 13.95 9.86 -19.49
CA VAL A 619 14.41 10.05 -20.87
C VAL A 619 15.21 11.35 -21.02
N ALA A 620 14.83 12.43 -20.32
CA ALA A 620 15.58 13.70 -20.35
C ALA A 620 16.97 13.58 -19.69
N LEU A 621 17.07 12.87 -18.56
CA LEU A 621 18.33 12.62 -17.86
C LEU A 621 19.30 11.80 -18.72
N ASP A 622 18.81 10.76 -19.41
CA ASP A 622 19.61 9.98 -20.36
C ASP A 622 20.11 10.84 -21.54
N LYS A 623 19.26 11.75 -22.05
CA LYS A 623 19.69 12.71 -23.08
C LYS A 623 20.81 13.63 -22.59
N ILE A 624 20.75 14.12 -21.34
CA ILE A 624 21.83 14.93 -20.75
C ILE A 624 23.11 14.11 -20.62
N LYS A 625 23.02 12.89 -20.06
CA LYS A 625 24.12 11.95 -19.95
C LYS A 625 24.78 11.74 -21.32
N THR A 626 24.00 11.48 -22.36
CA THR A 626 24.51 11.26 -23.72
C THR A 626 25.14 12.51 -24.33
N ALA A 627 24.57 13.70 -24.09
CA ALA A 627 25.03 14.94 -24.68
C ALA A 627 26.33 15.48 -24.06
N ILE A 628 26.48 15.40 -22.74
CA ILE A 628 27.61 16.02 -22.01
C ILE A 628 28.38 15.09 -21.08
N GLY A 629 27.98 13.82 -20.94
CA GLY A 629 28.68 12.85 -20.08
C GLY A 629 28.59 13.17 -18.59
N TYR A 630 27.48 13.77 -18.13
CA TYR A 630 27.35 14.20 -16.74
C TYR A 630 26.98 13.04 -15.81
N GLU A 631 27.93 12.60 -14.98
CA GLU A 631 27.79 11.44 -14.07
C GLU A 631 26.57 11.55 -13.14
N LYS A 632 26.26 12.75 -12.63
CA LYS A 632 25.11 12.92 -11.74
C LYS A 632 23.77 12.69 -12.47
N ALA A 633 23.67 12.98 -13.77
CA ALA A 633 22.48 12.66 -14.55
C ALA A 633 22.32 11.14 -14.73
N GLU A 634 23.41 10.40 -14.88
CA GLU A 634 23.41 8.94 -14.91
C GLU A 634 22.95 8.35 -13.57
N GLU A 635 23.49 8.84 -12.46
CA GLU A 635 23.08 8.42 -11.11
C GLU A 635 21.57 8.67 -10.88
N LEU A 636 21.08 9.85 -11.23
CA LEU A 636 19.66 10.20 -11.11
C LEU A 636 18.77 9.31 -11.99
N TYR A 637 19.22 9.00 -13.21
CA TYR A 637 18.52 8.07 -14.10
C TYR A 637 18.44 6.67 -13.49
N GLU A 638 19.55 6.14 -12.98
CA GLU A 638 19.59 4.80 -12.36
C GLU A 638 18.71 4.72 -11.10
N ILE A 639 18.76 5.74 -10.24
CA ILE A 639 17.90 5.83 -9.04
C ILE A 639 16.44 5.85 -9.45
N GLY A 640 16.07 6.68 -10.43
CA GLY A 640 14.69 6.80 -10.87
C GLY A 640 14.18 5.54 -11.58
N VAL A 641 14.98 4.89 -12.44
CA VAL A 641 14.63 3.59 -13.04
C VAL A 641 14.43 2.53 -11.96
N SER A 642 15.31 2.49 -10.96
CA SER A 642 15.16 1.54 -9.84
C SER A 642 13.87 1.78 -9.06
N ASN A 643 13.51 3.05 -8.78
CA ASN A 643 12.26 3.38 -8.10
C ASN A 643 11.02 3.07 -8.95
N LEU A 644 11.09 3.32 -10.26
CA LEU A 644 10.04 2.94 -11.21
C LEU A 644 9.77 1.43 -11.17
N ILE A 645 10.82 0.60 -11.18
CA ILE A 645 10.66 -0.86 -11.13
C ILE A 645 9.96 -1.32 -9.83
N ASP A 646 10.28 -0.68 -8.70
CA ASP A 646 9.65 -1.00 -7.41
C ASP A 646 8.18 -0.58 -7.35
N ARG A 647 7.78 0.43 -8.12
CA ARG A 647 6.46 1.09 -8.01
C ARG A 647 5.53 0.88 -9.17
N ILE A 648 6.01 0.45 -10.34
CA ILE A 648 5.20 0.34 -11.56
C ILE A 648 3.97 -0.56 -11.36
N ALA A 649 4.12 -1.63 -10.57
CA ALA A 649 3.03 -2.53 -10.17
C ALA A 649 1.83 -1.80 -9.58
N SER A 650 2.10 -0.78 -8.77
CA SER A 650 1.06 -0.04 -8.06
C SER A 650 0.19 0.77 -9.03
N TYR A 651 0.72 1.14 -10.21
CA TYR A 651 0.00 1.87 -11.25
C TYR A 651 -0.83 0.96 -12.16
N ASP A 652 -0.68 -0.35 -12.08
CA ASP A 652 -1.38 -1.31 -12.94
C ASP A 652 -2.66 -1.82 -12.28
N THR A 653 -3.80 -1.68 -12.96
CA THR A 653 -5.10 -2.17 -12.45
C THR A 653 -5.43 -3.59 -12.93
N GLY A 654 -4.54 -4.22 -13.71
CA GLY A 654 -4.77 -5.49 -14.41
C GLY A 654 -5.46 -5.34 -15.78
N TYR A 655 -5.91 -4.13 -16.13
CA TYR A 655 -6.57 -3.83 -17.41
C TYR A 655 -6.29 -2.42 -17.95
N TRP A 656 -5.68 -1.56 -17.14
CA TRP A 656 -5.33 -0.18 -17.47
C TRP A 656 -4.19 0.27 -16.55
N SER A 657 -3.71 1.50 -16.74
CA SER A 657 -2.85 2.16 -15.75
C SER A 657 -3.61 3.29 -15.05
N VAL A 658 -3.15 3.73 -13.87
CA VAL A 658 -3.63 4.97 -13.22
C VAL A 658 -2.66 6.13 -13.45
N TYR A 659 -3.17 7.35 -13.37
CA TYR A 659 -2.40 8.58 -13.66
C TYR A 659 -1.37 8.91 -12.58
N ASP A 660 -1.80 8.83 -11.32
CA ASP A 660 -1.04 9.16 -10.12
C ASP A 660 -1.41 8.21 -8.96
N ARG A 661 -0.92 8.51 -7.75
CA ARG A 661 -1.25 7.77 -6.53
C ARG A 661 -2.32 8.44 -5.67
N ASN A 662 -2.96 9.51 -6.14
CA ASN A 662 -4.04 10.14 -5.40
C ASN A 662 -5.30 9.26 -5.45
N PRO A 663 -5.81 8.72 -4.33
CA PRO A 663 -6.99 7.89 -4.35
C PRO A 663 -8.25 8.74 -4.51
N GLN A 664 -9.21 8.23 -5.28
CA GLN A 664 -10.59 8.68 -5.27
C GLN A 664 -11.17 8.44 -3.88
N LYS A 665 -11.71 9.50 -3.23
CA LYS A 665 -12.35 9.32 -1.91
C LYS A 665 -13.81 8.86 -1.99
N GLU A 666 -14.38 8.81 -3.20
CA GLU A 666 -15.69 8.23 -3.51
C GLU A 666 -15.52 7.21 -4.64
N LEU A 667 -15.98 5.99 -4.43
CA LEU A 667 -15.86 4.87 -5.36
C LEU A 667 -17.24 4.31 -5.64
N LEU A 668 -17.54 4.06 -6.92
CA LEU A 668 -18.80 3.46 -7.32
C LEU A 668 -18.59 1.97 -7.63
N PHE A 669 -19.23 1.13 -6.82
CA PHE A 669 -19.19 -0.32 -6.98
C PHE A 669 -20.50 -0.85 -7.54
N GLN A 670 -20.44 -2.05 -8.13
CA GLN A 670 -21.58 -2.82 -8.61
C GLN A 670 -21.53 -4.22 -8.01
N ILE A 671 -22.69 -4.71 -7.55
CA ILE A 671 -22.89 -6.14 -7.27
C ILE A 671 -23.49 -6.77 -8.52
N ASP A 672 -22.69 -7.49 -9.29
CA ASP A 672 -23.10 -8.10 -10.54
C ASP A 672 -23.54 -9.55 -10.38
N CYS A 673 -24.69 -9.96 -10.92
CA CYS A 673 -25.16 -11.35 -10.86
C CYS A 673 -24.60 -12.12 -12.07
N LEU A 674 -23.63 -13.02 -11.84
CA LEU A 674 -23.01 -13.81 -12.91
C LEU A 674 -23.83 -15.06 -13.25
N GLU A 675 -24.38 -15.71 -12.23
CA GLU A 675 -25.14 -16.95 -12.34
C GLU A 675 -26.19 -17.08 -11.23
N GLY A 676 -27.27 -17.81 -11.50
CA GLY A 676 -28.29 -18.18 -10.53
C GLY A 676 -29.58 -17.35 -10.59
N ASP A 677 -30.66 -17.98 -10.11
CA ASP A 677 -32.02 -17.40 -10.09
C ASP A 677 -32.40 -16.85 -8.69
N SER A 678 -31.53 -17.04 -7.69
CA SER A 678 -31.83 -16.71 -6.29
C SER A 678 -30.98 -15.56 -5.78
N GLU A 679 -31.65 -14.60 -5.15
CA GLU A 679 -31.11 -13.35 -4.61
C GLU A 679 -30.20 -13.59 -3.38
N ILE A 680 -29.16 -12.78 -3.21
CA ILE A 680 -28.48 -12.60 -1.91
C ILE A 680 -29.14 -11.48 -1.13
N LEU A 681 -29.25 -11.61 0.19
CA LEU A 681 -29.77 -10.56 1.07
C LEU A 681 -28.60 -9.85 1.76
N VAL A 682 -28.35 -8.59 1.40
CA VAL A 682 -27.24 -7.79 1.94
C VAL A 682 -27.70 -7.05 3.19
N GLU A 683 -26.94 -7.16 4.28
CA GLU A 683 -27.21 -6.51 5.59
C GLU A 683 -26.43 -5.20 5.74
N HIS A 684 -25.13 -5.21 5.45
CA HIS A 684 -24.34 -4.00 5.47
C HIS A 684 -23.12 -4.10 4.57
N ILE A 685 -22.59 -2.95 4.21
CA ILE A 685 -21.38 -2.78 3.41
C ILE A 685 -20.46 -1.81 4.14
N LYS A 686 -19.20 -2.19 4.37
CA LYS A 686 -18.20 -1.33 5.01
C LYS A 686 -16.97 -1.14 4.15
N LEU A 687 -16.44 0.07 4.12
CA LEU A 687 -15.13 0.36 3.54
C LEU A 687 -14.18 0.82 4.66
N ILE A 688 -13.22 -0.04 4.98
CA ILE A 688 -12.31 0.11 6.12
C ILE A 688 -10.96 0.61 5.62
N ASN A 689 -10.42 1.65 6.27
CA ASN A 689 -9.00 1.96 6.19
C ASN A 689 -8.26 1.09 7.22
N THR A 690 -7.40 0.21 6.72
CA THR A 690 -6.69 -0.74 7.58
C THR A 690 -5.64 -0.08 8.44
N GLY A 691 -5.07 1.08 8.07
CA GLY A 691 -4.08 1.78 8.87
C GLY A 691 -4.68 2.39 10.15
N THR A 692 -5.87 2.98 10.06
CA THR A 692 -6.55 3.66 11.18
C THR A 692 -7.61 2.80 11.86
N ASN A 693 -8.02 1.69 11.23
CA ASN A 693 -9.14 0.83 11.63
C ASN A 693 -10.49 1.58 11.75
N THR A 694 -10.65 2.65 10.97
CA THR A 694 -11.93 3.37 10.82
C THR A 694 -12.64 2.88 9.56
N CYS A 695 -13.96 3.08 9.49
CA CYS A 695 -14.73 2.68 8.33
C CYS A 695 -15.89 3.63 8.02
N THR A 696 -16.30 3.68 6.77
CA THR A 696 -17.64 4.14 6.40
C THR A 696 -18.55 2.93 6.21
N GLU A 697 -19.84 3.08 6.54
CA GLU A 697 -20.80 1.97 6.55
C GLU A 697 -22.10 2.37 5.87
N ILE A 698 -22.64 1.47 5.07
CA ILE A 698 -24.03 1.49 4.59
C ILE A 698 -24.77 0.40 5.35
N ASN A 699 -25.72 0.79 6.21
CA ASN A 699 -26.65 -0.11 6.87
C ASN A 699 -27.82 -0.42 5.91
N VAL A 700 -27.74 -1.56 5.22
CA VAL A 700 -28.65 -1.90 4.13
C VAL A 700 -30.01 -2.33 4.70
N GLY A 701 -31.07 -1.73 4.17
CA GLY A 701 -32.45 -1.93 4.59
C GLY A 701 -32.99 -0.83 5.50
N GLU A 702 -32.15 0.10 5.99
CA GLU A 702 -32.63 1.27 6.71
C GLU A 702 -33.40 2.25 5.79
N GLU A 703 -34.17 3.16 6.39
CA GLU A 703 -35.06 4.08 5.65
C GLU A 703 -34.29 5.00 4.69
N ASN A 704 -33.07 5.37 5.05
CA ASN A 704 -32.26 6.34 4.34
C ASN A 704 -31.09 5.72 3.56
N ASP A 705 -31.05 4.42 3.35
CA ASP A 705 -29.91 3.77 2.68
C ASP A 705 -29.70 4.19 1.21
N PHE A 706 -30.67 4.89 0.60
CA PHE A 706 -30.56 5.55 -0.71
C PHE A 706 -30.33 7.07 -0.66
N SER A 707 -30.32 7.68 0.54
CA SER A 707 -30.25 9.15 0.69
C SER A 707 -29.16 9.63 1.64
N ASP A 708 -28.80 8.82 2.64
CA ASP A 708 -27.66 9.07 3.52
C ASP A 708 -26.38 8.66 2.80
N TYR A 709 -25.24 9.25 3.20
CA TYR A 709 -23.96 9.08 2.52
C TYR A 709 -22.95 8.41 3.48
N PRO A 710 -22.28 7.29 3.10
CA PRO A 710 -22.36 6.55 1.83
C PRO A 710 -23.76 5.94 1.55
N MET A 711 -24.07 5.66 0.28
CA MET A 711 -25.44 5.33 -0.18
C MET A 711 -25.50 4.17 -1.17
N LEU A 712 -26.67 3.51 -1.24
CA LEU A 712 -27.08 2.62 -2.32
C LEU A 712 -27.58 3.42 -3.53
N SER A 713 -27.42 2.85 -4.72
CA SER A 713 -27.96 3.39 -5.96
C SER A 713 -28.34 2.27 -6.94
N GLY A 714 -29.13 2.62 -7.94
CA GLY A 714 -29.63 1.69 -8.95
C GLY A 714 -30.98 1.05 -8.61
N THR A 715 -31.54 0.35 -9.58
CA THR A 715 -32.94 -0.15 -9.56
C THR A 715 -33.10 -1.62 -9.17
N ASP A 716 -32.00 -2.36 -9.04
CA ASP A 716 -32.02 -3.81 -8.74
C ASP A 716 -31.96 -4.16 -7.25
N TRP A 717 -32.10 -3.16 -6.38
CA TRP A 717 -32.29 -3.39 -4.96
C TRP A 717 -33.76 -3.73 -4.65
N GLY A 718 -33.99 -4.78 -3.87
CA GLY A 718 -35.32 -5.14 -3.39
C GLY A 718 -35.82 -4.29 -2.22
N GLU A 719 -37.06 -4.59 -1.83
CA GLU A 719 -37.62 -4.04 -0.59
C GLU A 719 -36.83 -4.56 0.62
N ALA A 720 -36.74 -3.75 1.67
CA ALA A 720 -36.09 -4.14 2.91
C ALA A 720 -36.88 -5.29 3.58
N ILE A 721 -36.17 -6.33 4.00
CA ILE A 721 -36.74 -7.53 4.63
C ILE A 721 -36.04 -7.75 5.97
N MET A 722 -36.82 -8.18 6.98
CA MET A 722 -36.32 -8.58 8.30
C MET A 722 -36.20 -10.10 8.34
N GLU A 723 -34.99 -10.60 8.52
CA GLU A 723 -34.67 -12.03 8.50
C GLU A 723 -33.67 -12.32 9.64
N ASP A 724 -33.94 -13.33 10.48
CA ASP A 724 -33.14 -13.65 11.68
C ASP A 724 -32.88 -12.46 12.62
N GLY A 725 -33.80 -11.49 12.67
CA GLY A 725 -33.66 -10.27 13.46
C GLY A 725 -32.70 -9.23 12.88
N ARG A 726 -32.29 -9.40 11.61
CA ARG A 726 -31.45 -8.47 10.86
C ARG A 726 -32.23 -7.91 9.69
N MET A 727 -32.01 -6.63 9.40
CA MET A 727 -32.59 -5.99 8.23
C MET A 727 -31.61 -6.10 7.06
N GLY A 728 -32.13 -6.27 5.85
CA GLY A 728 -31.32 -6.29 4.64
C GLY A 728 -32.17 -6.11 3.39
N ARG A 729 -31.52 -5.95 2.24
CA ARG A 729 -32.19 -5.89 0.93
C ARG A 729 -31.68 -6.97 0.00
N PRO A 730 -32.55 -7.66 -0.73
CA PRO A 730 -32.10 -8.59 -1.73
C PRO A 730 -31.54 -7.86 -2.95
N VAL A 731 -30.50 -8.43 -3.56
CA VAL A 731 -30.00 -8.00 -4.87
C VAL A 731 -30.71 -8.81 -5.94
N LYS A 732 -31.52 -8.14 -6.75
CA LYS A 732 -32.28 -8.77 -7.84
C LYS A 732 -31.38 -9.01 -9.04
N ASN A 733 -31.63 -10.10 -9.76
CA ASN A 733 -30.94 -10.41 -11.00
C ASN A 733 -31.50 -9.56 -12.16
N GLY A 734 -30.81 -8.47 -12.49
CA GLY A 734 -31.13 -7.56 -13.59
C GLY A 734 -31.20 -8.27 -14.95
N TYR A 735 -30.35 -9.28 -15.21
CA TYR A 735 -30.36 -10.04 -16.47
C TYR A 735 -31.66 -10.81 -16.69
N THR A 736 -32.38 -11.18 -15.63
CA THR A 736 -33.69 -11.85 -15.70
C THR A 736 -34.86 -10.87 -15.81
N ILE A 737 -34.65 -9.61 -15.39
CA ILE A 737 -35.68 -8.57 -15.37
C ILE A 737 -35.69 -7.79 -16.70
N ARG A 738 -34.52 -7.62 -17.33
CA ARG A 738 -34.35 -6.85 -18.56
C ARG A 738 -33.38 -7.50 -19.54
N GLU A 739 -33.67 -7.34 -20.82
CA GLU A 739 -32.82 -7.82 -21.92
C GLU A 739 -31.66 -6.86 -22.21
N GLU A 740 -31.90 -5.55 -22.10
CA GLU A 740 -30.93 -4.49 -22.41
C GLU A 740 -30.56 -3.64 -21.18
N ALA A 741 -29.49 -2.85 -21.31
CA ALA A 741 -29.09 -1.86 -20.30
C ALA A 741 -30.13 -0.72 -20.20
N LEU A 742 -30.21 -0.10 -19.01
CA LEU A 742 -31.02 1.11 -18.80
C LEU A 742 -30.31 2.33 -19.37
N ASP A 743 -31.07 3.35 -19.77
CA ASP A 743 -30.51 4.64 -20.17
C ASP A 743 -29.70 5.25 -19.01
N GLY A 744 -28.44 5.62 -19.29
CA GLY A 744 -27.47 6.07 -18.27
C GLY A 744 -27.05 5.00 -17.25
N GLY A 745 -27.35 3.72 -17.50
CA GLY A 745 -27.08 2.61 -16.59
C GLY A 745 -26.47 1.39 -17.28
N VAL A 746 -26.31 0.31 -16.52
CA VAL A 746 -25.91 -1.02 -17.02
C VAL A 746 -27.03 -2.04 -16.81
N ARG A 747 -26.93 -3.20 -17.47
CA ARG A 747 -27.97 -4.25 -17.44
C ARG A 747 -28.25 -4.77 -16.03
N GLN A 748 -27.22 -4.95 -15.20
CA GLN A 748 -27.35 -5.18 -13.77
C GLN A 748 -27.13 -3.87 -13.01
N ASN A 749 -28.15 -3.36 -12.34
CA ASN A 749 -28.25 -1.99 -11.86
C ASN A 749 -28.34 -1.95 -10.32
N SER A 750 -27.39 -2.59 -9.65
CA SER A 750 -27.25 -2.67 -8.19
C SER A 750 -25.91 -2.08 -7.78
N PHE A 751 -25.91 -0.80 -7.43
CA PHE A 751 -24.71 -0.04 -7.10
C PHE A 751 -24.66 0.40 -5.65
N PHE A 752 -23.46 0.70 -5.17
CA PHE A 752 -23.26 1.40 -3.91
C PHE A 752 -22.02 2.30 -3.99
N TYR A 753 -22.05 3.40 -3.25
CA TYR A 753 -20.94 4.32 -3.10
C TYR A 753 -20.10 3.92 -1.89
N GLY A 754 -18.90 3.41 -2.11
CA GLY A 754 -17.91 3.28 -1.03
C GLY A 754 -17.16 4.60 -0.85
N VAL A 755 -16.97 5.01 0.40
CA VAL A 755 -16.36 6.29 0.73
C VAL A 755 -15.17 6.07 1.64
N LEU A 756 -14.03 6.67 1.31
CA LEU A 756 -12.85 6.51 2.18
C LEU A 756 -13.10 7.20 3.53
N PRO A 757 -12.82 6.51 4.66
CA PRO A 757 -12.99 7.09 5.98
C PRO A 757 -11.96 8.19 6.28
N GLU A 758 -10.77 8.13 5.67
CA GLU A 758 -9.78 9.23 5.63
C GLU A 758 -9.64 9.77 4.21
N ARG A 759 -9.43 11.08 4.11
CA ARG A 759 -9.40 11.79 2.83
C ARG A 759 -8.11 12.56 2.56
N GLU A 760 -7.35 12.83 3.61
CA GLU A 760 -6.09 13.55 3.54
C GLU A 760 -4.93 12.58 3.75
N PHE A 761 -3.92 12.69 2.87
CA PHE A 761 -2.72 11.87 2.89
C PHE A 761 -1.53 12.79 2.66
N GLU A 762 -0.46 12.62 3.43
CA GLU A 762 0.78 13.40 3.28
C GLU A 762 1.71 12.81 2.21
N GLU A 763 1.66 11.49 2.04
CA GLU A 763 2.51 10.71 1.15
C GLU A 763 1.63 9.66 0.45
N TYR A 764 1.45 9.80 -0.86
CA TYR A 764 0.48 8.98 -1.60
C TYR A 764 0.99 7.57 -1.95
N PHE A 765 2.29 7.30 -1.82
CA PHE A 765 2.79 5.92 -1.79
C PHE A 765 2.44 5.18 -0.50
N ASP A 766 2.04 5.89 0.57
CA ASP A 766 1.64 5.31 1.88
C ASP A 766 0.13 5.05 1.99
N VAL A 767 -0.65 5.24 0.91
CA VAL A 767 -2.08 4.93 0.95
C VAL A 767 -2.25 3.44 1.28
N PRO A 768 -2.82 3.10 2.46
CA PRO A 768 -2.88 1.72 2.91
C PRO A 768 -3.85 0.92 2.05
N VAL A 769 -3.69 -0.41 2.06
CA VAL A 769 -4.71 -1.30 1.51
C VAL A 769 -6.01 -1.08 2.27
N HIS A 770 -7.12 -0.90 1.57
CA HIS A 770 -8.43 -0.80 2.18
C HIS A 770 -9.13 -2.16 2.15
N LYS A 771 -10.06 -2.38 3.07
CA LYS A 771 -10.86 -3.61 3.15
C LYS A 771 -12.33 -3.29 2.93
N LEU A 772 -12.89 -3.78 1.82
CA LEU A 772 -14.32 -3.76 1.56
C LEU A 772 -14.96 -5.02 2.14
N ILE A 773 -15.92 -4.84 3.04
CA ILE A 773 -16.68 -5.92 3.68
C ILE A 773 -18.12 -5.86 3.18
N ILE A 774 -18.63 -6.99 2.67
CA ILE A 774 -20.04 -7.17 2.35
C ILE A 774 -20.58 -8.33 3.18
N ARG A 775 -21.54 -8.02 4.06
CA ARG A 775 -22.25 -9.03 4.84
C ARG A 775 -23.57 -9.38 4.19
N TYR A 776 -23.78 -10.67 3.96
CA TYR A 776 -24.94 -11.16 3.22
C TYR A 776 -25.46 -12.48 3.78
N LYS A 777 -26.73 -12.78 3.52
CA LYS A 777 -27.33 -14.10 3.74
C LYS A 777 -27.33 -14.88 2.43
N ASP A 778 -26.79 -16.09 2.47
CA ASP A 778 -26.74 -17.02 1.33
C ASP A 778 -28.09 -17.73 1.17
N ILE A 779 -29.07 -17.07 0.53
CA ILE A 779 -30.46 -17.55 0.45
C ILE A 779 -30.62 -18.66 -0.61
N GLY A 780 -29.87 -18.60 -1.70
CA GLY A 780 -29.96 -19.61 -2.75
C GLY A 780 -28.69 -19.70 -3.59
N LYS A 781 -28.67 -20.67 -4.51
CA LYS A 781 -27.51 -20.91 -5.37
C LYS A 781 -27.31 -19.81 -6.40
N GLY A 782 -26.11 -19.25 -6.44
CA GLY A 782 -25.72 -18.24 -7.42
C GLY A 782 -24.28 -17.81 -7.28
N LYS A 783 -23.83 -16.99 -8.24
CA LYS A 783 -22.49 -16.42 -8.25
C LYS A 783 -22.62 -14.92 -8.50
N TYR A 784 -22.05 -14.12 -7.62
CA TYR A 784 -22.05 -12.66 -7.72
C TYR A 784 -20.61 -12.14 -7.80
N MET A 785 -20.41 -11.07 -8.54
CA MET A 785 -19.12 -10.41 -8.71
C MET A 785 -19.21 -8.99 -8.22
N ILE A 786 -18.28 -8.57 -7.36
CA ILE A 786 -18.14 -7.15 -7.03
C ILE A 786 -17.24 -6.51 -8.07
N LYS A 787 -17.77 -5.48 -8.72
CA LYS A 787 -17.04 -4.70 -9.74
C LYS A 787 -16.87 -3.26 -9.27
N LEU A 788 -15.83 -2.61 -9.78
CA LEU A 788 -15.58 -1.19 -9.58
C LEU A 788 -15.77 -0.45 -10.90
N ARG A 789 -16.22 0.81 -10.86
CA ARG A 789 -16.29 1.65 -12.05
C ARG A 789 -14.94 1.66 -12.79
N SER A 790 -14.99 1.46 -14.10
CA SER A 790 -13.81 1.38 -14.94
C SER A 790 -12.95 2.65 -14.88
N LYS A 791 -11.64 2.47 -14.95
CA LYS A 791 -10.66 3.57 -15.00
C LYS A 791 -10.26 3.97 -16.43
N ASN A 792 -10.72 3.27 -17.46
CA ASN A 792 -10.40 3.55 -18.87
C ASN A 792 -11.48 4.36 -19.62
N GLN A 793 -12.64 4.63 -19.00
CA GLN A 793 -13.68 5.53 -19.53
C GLN A 793 -14.31 6.37 -18.41
N GLY A 794 -14.37 7.69 -18.63
CA GLY A 794 -14.90 8.65 -17.66
C GLY A 794 -16.32 9.14 -17.95
N ASP A 795 -16.75 8.99 -19.20
CA ASP A 795 -18.02 9.48 -19.75
C ASP A 795 -19.10 8.39 -19.86
N VAL A 796 -18.70 7.12 -19.91
CA VAL A 796 -19.61 5.96 -19.88
C VAL A 796 -19.60 5.33 -18.49
N LEU A 797 -20.78 4.83 -18.08
CA LEU A 797 -20.89 4.02 -16.87
C LEU A 797 -20.57 2.56 -17.17
N GLU A 798 -19.30 2.19 -17.02
CA GLU A 798 -18.80 0.83 -17.19
C GLU A 798 -18.11 0.33 -15.91
N PHE A 799 -18.08 -0.99 -15.71
CA PHE A 799 -17.54 -1.64 -14.53
C PHE A 799 -16.58 -2.78 -14.90
N GLU A 800 -15.51 -2.89 -14.11
CA GLU A 800 -14.49 -3.94 -14.22
C GLU A 800 -14.44 -4.78 -12.95
N PRO A 801 -14.25 -6.12 -13.06
CA PRO A 801 -14.14 -7.00 -11.90
C PRO A 801 -13.00 -6.60 -10.96
N LEU A 802 -13.27 -6.67 -9.66
CA LEU A 802 -12.22 -6.62 -8.65
C LEU A 802 -11.59 -8.00 -8.49
N ARG A 803 -10.30 -8.02 -8.11
CA ARG A 803 -9.60 -9.27 -7.81
C ARG A 803 -10.17 -9.93 -6.56
N ASN A 804 -10.25 -11.25 -6.55
CA ASN A 804 -10.76 -12.06 -5.44
C ASN A 804 -12.13 -11.59 -4.91
N ALA A 805 -13.01 -11.14 -5.80
CA ALA A 805 -14.24 -10.42 -5.45
C ALA A 805 -15.52 -11.17 -5.83
N VAL A 806 -15.44 -12.50 -6.00
CA VAL A 806 -16.61 -13.36 -6.23
C VAL A 806 -17.24 -13.76 -4.90
N ILE A 807 -18.56 -13.65 -4.84
CA ILE A 807 -19.41 -14.23 -3.80
C ILE A 807 -20.06 -15.48 -4.41
N GLU A 808 -19.65 -16.65 -3.93
CA GLU A 808 -20.24 -17.93 -4.32
C GLU A 808 -21.28 -18.37 -3.27
N CYS A 809 -22.50 -18.61 -3.73
CA CYS A 809 -23.64 -18.92 -2.89
C CYS A 809 -24.12 -20.35 -3.13
N ASN A 810 -24.27 -21.11 -2.05
CA ASN A 810 -24.72 -22.50 -2.05
C ASN A 810 -26.20 -22.66 -1.65
N GLY A 811 -26.83 -21.58 -1.17
CA GLY A 811 -28.17 -21.55 -0.63
C GLY A 811 -28.31 -22.20 0.73
N ASP A 812 -27.31 -22.08 1.60
CA ASP A 812 -27.32 -22.71 2.93
C ASP A 812 -28.11 -21.92 3.99
N GLY A 813 -28.59 -20.73 3.66
CA GLY A 813 -29.39 -19.87 4.52
C GLY A 813 -28.59 -19.23 5.65
N THR A 814 -27.26 -19.25 5.61
CA THR A 814 -26.40 -18.69 6.66
C THR A 814 -25.94 -17.27 6.33
N TRP A 815 -25.68 -16.49 7.38
CA TRP A 815 -25.04 -15.19 7.24
C TRP A 815 -23.54 -15.36 7.07
N LYS A 816 -22.99 -14.73 6.03
CA LYS A 816 -21.59 -14.80 5.61
C LYS A 816 -21.04 -13.40 5.36
N GLN A 817 -19.73 -13.33 5.22
CA GLN A 817 -18.98 -12.12 4.94
C GLN A 817 -18.05 -12.39 3.76
N LYS A 818 -18.02 -11.49 2.78
CA LYS A 818 -16.96 -11.42 1.77
C LYS A 818 -16.08 -10.23 2.10
N GLU A 819 -14.77 -10.49 2.15
CA GLU A 819 -13.75 -9.46 2.32
C GLU A 819 -13.00 -9.30 1.00
N ILE A 820 -12.81 -8.05 0.59
CA ILE A 820 -12.12 -7.70 -0.65
C ILE A 820 -11.07 -6.66 -0.29
N LEU A 821 -9.81 -6.95 -0.61
CA LEU A 821 -8.72 -6.00 -0.43
C LEU A 821 -8.64 -5.06 -1.63
N LEU A 822 -8.68 -3.76 -1.37
CA LEU A 822 -8.53 -2.71 -2.37
C LEU A 822 -7.13 -2.12 -2.25
N THR A 823 -6.33 -2.30 -3.29
CA THR A 823 -5.00 -1.71 -3.40
C THR A 823 -5.11 -0.25 -3.83
N SER A 824 -4.04 0.52 -3.67
CA SER A 824 -4.04 1.91 -4.12
C SER A 824 -4.21 2.07 -5.64
N GLY A 825 -3.95 1.03 -6.45
CA GLY A 825 -4.29 1.01 -7.88
C GLY A 825 -5.81 1.00 -8.13
N ASP A 826 -6.57 0.24 -7.32
CA ASP A 826 -8.03 0.21 -7.39
C ASP A 826 -8.66 1.57 -7.03
N LEU A 827 -7.99 2.30 -6.15
CA LEU A 827 -8.45 3.61 -5.67
C LEU A 827 -8.17 4.75 -6.66
N GLY A 828 -7.31 4.59 -7.66
CA GLY A 828 -6.84 5.70 -8.52
C GLY A 828 -7.95 6.35 -9.37
N PHE A 829 -7.71 7.53 -9.92
CA PHE A 829 -8.68 8.20 -10.79
C PHE A 829 -8.77 7.57 -12.19
N TYR A 830 -9.85 7.87 -12.91
CA TYR A 830 -9.94 7.62 -14.35
C TYR A 830 -8.74 8.24 -15.07
N MET A 831 -8.23 7.54 -16.09
CA MET A 831 -7.12 8.00 -16.90
C MET A 831 -7.46 7.82 -18.39
N GLY A 832 -7.35 8.90 -19.16
CA GLY A 832 -7.61 8.89 -20.60
C GLY A 832 -6.62 8.03 -21.39
N TYR A 833 -7.06 7.61 -22.58
CA TYR A 833 -6.30 6.72 -23.45
C TYR A 833 -5.01 7.36 -23.98
N GLU A 834 -4.98 8.69 -24.14
CA GLU A 834 -3.77 9.42 -24.53
C GLU A 834 -2.67 9.22 -23.49
N TYR A 835 -3.00 9.35 -22.20
CA TYR A 835 -2.04 9.14 -21.11
C TYR A 835 -1.64 7.68 -20.95
N HIS A 836 -2.56 6.73 -21.15
CA HIS A 836 -2.22 5.31 -21.14
C HIS A 836 -1.23 4.94 -22.24
N SER A 837 -1.51 5.38 -23.47
CA SER A 837 -0.64 5.13 -24.61
C SER A 837 0.72 5.79 -24.42
N TYR A 838 0.75 6.99 -23.84
CA TYR A 838 1.99 7.68 -23.47
C TYR A 838 2.79 6.89 -22.43
N HIS A 839 2.15 6.43 -21.35
CA HIS A 839 2.79 5.59 -20.33
C HIS A 839 3.45 4.35 -20.96
N ALA A 840 2.70 3.59 -21.77
CA ALA A 840 3.21 2.40 -22.43
C ALA A 840 4.41 2.72 -23.33
N LYS A 841 4.35 3.84 -24.06
CA LYS A 841 5.43 4.29 -24.95
C LYS A 841 6.70 4.72 -24.21
N GLU A 842 6.56 5.49 -23.14
CA GLU A 842 7.73 5.97 -22.38
C GLU A 842 8.38 4.82 -21.60
N ILE A 843 7.61 3.88 -21.06
CA ILE A 843 8.16 2.67 -20.45
C ILE A 843 8.91 1.85 -21.50
N GLU A 844 8.38 1.71 -22.72
CA GLU A 844 9.10 1.05 -23.83
C GLU A 844 10.43 1.74 -24.13
N ASN A 845 10.44 3.07 -24.18
CA ASN A 845 11.66 3.87 -24.39
C ASN A 845 12.69 3.63 -23.27
N ILE A 846 12.27 3.69 -22.01
CA ILE A 846 13.14 3.46 -20.85
C ILE A 846 13.65 2.02 -20.82
N ALA A 847 12.80 1.04 -21.15
CA ALA A 847 13.19 -0.37 -21.24
C ALA A 847 14.27 -0.58 -22.32
N ASN A 848 14.15 0.10 -23.46
CA ASN A 848 15.16 0.04 -24.53
C ASN A 848 16.48 0.71 -24.12
N ILE A 849 16.44 1.83 -23.41
CA ILE A 849 17.64 2.54 -22.91
C ILE A 849 18.34 1.72 -21.82
N SER A 850 17.58 1.24 -20.83
CA SER A 850 18.11 0.48 -19.69
C SER A 850 18.44 -0.98 -20.00
N GLY A 851 17.89 -1.54 -21.09
CA GLY A 851 17.94 -2.97 -21.36
C GLY A 851 17.13 -3.82 -20.37
N ASN A 852 16.19 -3.20 -19.63
CA ASN A 852 15.44 -3.87 -18.58
C ASN A 852 14.23 -4.64 -19.15
N LEU A 853 14.30 -5.97 -19.12
CA LEU A 853 13.25 -6.86 -19.64
C LEU A 853 11.92 -6.71 -18.87
N TYR A 854 11.98 -6.44 -17.57
CA TYR A 854 10.80 -6.31 -16.74
C TYR A 854 9.96 -5.08 -17.12
N LEU A 855 10.60 -3.93 -17.34
CA LEU A 855 9.92 -2.74 -17.88
C LEU A 855 9.39 -3.00 -19.30
N LYS A 856 10.13 -3.75 -20.13
CA LYS A 856 9.67 -4.13 -21.47
C LYS A 856 8.36 -4.94 -21.41
N GLN A 857 8.25 -5.89 -20.48
CA GLN A 857 7.01 -6.65 -20.27
C GLN A 857 5.83 -5.76 -19.85
N TYR A 858 6.07 -4.77 -18.98
CA TYR A 858 5.05 -3.79 -18.62
C TYR A 858 4.58 -2.97 -19.84
N ALA A 859 5.50 -2.50 -20.68
CA ALA A 859 5.15 -1.81 -21.91
C ALA A 859 4.35 -2.72 -22.87
N GLU A 860 4.75 -3.97 -23.05
CA GLU A 860 4.01 -4.95 -23.87
C GLU A 860 2.58 -5.17 -23.33
N LYS A 861 2.45 -5.33 -22.01
CA LYS A 861 1.17 -5.53 -21.33
C LYS A 861 0.24 -4.32 -21.47
N TRP A 862 0.74 -3.11 -21.25
CA TRP A 862 -0.09 -1.89 -21.36
C TRP A 862 -0.43 -1.57 -22.82
N ASN A 863 0.46 -1.82 -23.78
CA ASN A 863 0.11 -1.73 -25.20
C ASN A 863 -1.00 -2.71 -25.60
N TYR A 864 -1.01 -3.91 -25.00
CA TYR A 864 -2.10 -4.86 -25.20
C TYR A 864 -3.43 -4.36 -24.63
N TYR A 865 -3.43 -3.77 -23.43
CA TYR A 865 -4.62 -3.16 -22.84
C TYR A 865 -5.17 -2.05 -23.75
N PHE A 866 -4.30 -1.15 -24.21
CA PHE A 866 -4.63 -0.08 -25.15
C PHE A 866 -5.28 -0.63 -26.43
N LYS A 867 -4.66 -1.64 -27.05
CA LYS A 867 -5.17 -2.26 -28.27
C LYS A 867 -6.57 -2.86 -28.09
N LEU A 868 -6.82 -3.56 -26.98
CA LEU A 868 -8.16 -4.12 -26.73
C LEU A 868 -9.21 -3.03 -26.55
N TRP A 869 -8.85 -1.95 -25.85
CA TRP A 869 -9.72 -0.79 -25.71
C TRP A 869 -10.06 -0.16 -27.08
N GLU A 870 -9.07 0.03 -27.96
CA GLU A 870 -9.29 0.52 -29.34
C GLU A 870 -10.23 -0.41 -30.15
N GLU A 871 -10.17 -1.72 -29.90
CA GLU A 871 -11.03 -2.72 -30.53
C GLU A 871 -12.43 -2.83 -29.87
N GLY A 872 -12.72 -2.08 -28.81
CA GLY A 872 -13.96 -2.17 -28.04
C GLY A 872 -14.10 -3.48 -27.27
N LYS A 873 -12.99 -4.12 -26.91
CA LYS A 873 -12.92 -5.40 -26.20
C LYS A 873 -12.42 -5.21 -24.76
N LYS A 874 -12.82 -6.12 -23.88
CA LYS A 874 -12.36 -6.17 -22.49
C LYS A 874 -11.06 -6.95 -22.36
N VAL A 875 -10.17 -6.46 -21.48
CA VAL A 875 -8.96 -7.17 -21.04
C VAL A 875 -9.32 -8.31 -20.09
N ILE A 876 -10.21 -8.04 -19.13
CA ILE A 876 -10.68 -9.02 -18.17
C ILE A 876 -11.84 -9.78 -18.80
N ILE A 877 -11.67 -11.09 -18.97
CA ILE A 877 -12.69 -11.93 -19.58
C ILE A 877 -13.69 -12.34 -18.51
N VAL A 878 -14.91 -11.84 -18.65
CA VAL A 878 -16.08 -12.29 -17.87
C VAL A 878 -17.08 -12.87 -18.85
N GLU A 879 -17.31 -14.18 -18.79
CA GLU A 879 -18.41 -14.82 -19.51
C GLU A 879 -19.57 -15.03 -18.53
N PRO A 880 -20.59 -14.15 -18.48
CA PRO A 880 -21.78 -14.44 -17.69
C PRO A 880 -22.46 -15.69 -18.26
N ALA A 881 -22.91 -16.62 -17.41
CA ALA A 881 -23.57 -17.85 -17.86
C ALA A 881 -24.93 -17.59 -18.51
N PHE A 882 -25.48 -16.38 -18.33
CA PHE A 882 -26.68 -15.92 -19.00
C PHE A 882 -26.37 -15.66 -20.48
N LYS A 883 -26.61 -16.67 -21.32
CA LYS A 883 -26.54 -16.52 -22.78
C LYS A 883 -27.24 -15.23 -23.20
N GLU A 884 -26.51 -14.36 -23.89
CA GLU A 884 -27.15 -13.38 -24.75
C GLU A 884 -28.12 -14.14 -25.64
N ALA A 885 -29.38 -13.69 -25.70
CA ALA A 885 -30.26 -14.17 -26.74
C ALA A 885 -29.57 -13.81 -28.05
N GLU A 886 -29.01 -14.81 -28.73
CA GLU A 886 -28.42 -14.64 -30.06
C GLU A 886 -29.51 -14.00 -30.93
N ASN A 887 -29.37 -12.70 -31.21
CA ASN A 887 -30.10 -12.05 -32.27
C ASN A 887 -29.56 -12.64 -33.59
N GLU A 888 -30.13 -13.78 -33.99
CA GLU A 888 -29.90 -14.41 -35.30
C GLU A 888 -30.23 -13.47 -36.49
N GLU A 889 -30.78 -12.27 -36.26
CA GLU A 889 -31.09 -11.32 -37.33
C GLU A 889 -29.90 -10.50 -37.88
N TYR A 890 -28.74 -10.44 -37.21
CA TYR A 890 -27.59 -9.65 -37.73
C TYR A 890 -26.60 -10.44 -38.61
N ALA A 891 -26.71 -11.77 -38.67
CA ALA A 891 -25.88 -12.59 -39.56
C ALA A 891 -26.37 -12.60 -41.02
N GLU A 892 -27.61 -12.20 -41.29
CA GLU A 892 -28.15 -12.17 -42.67
C GLU A 892 -27.93 -10.84 -43.41
N TRP A 893 -27.49 -9.77 -42.74
CA TRP A 893 -27.21 -8.47 -43.40
C TRP A 893 -25.75 -8.23 -43.79
N SER A 894 -24.79 -9.03 -43.30
CA SER A 894 -23.38 -8.96 -43.75
C SER A 894 -23.06 -9.90 -44.93
N ALA A 895 -24.05 -10.68 -45.38
CA ALA A 895 -23.95 -11.62 -46.49
C ALA A 895 -24.84 -11.27 -47.71
N ALA A 896 -25.40 -10.05 -47.78
CA ALA A 896 -26.24 -9.57 -48.88
C ALA A 896 -25.55 -8.47 -49.72
#